data_AF-A0A812GZB7-F1
#
_entry.id   AF-A0A812GZB7-F1
#
_cell.length_a   1.000
_cell.length_b   1.000
_cell.length_c   1.000
_cell.angle_alpha   90.00
_cell.angle_beta   90.00
_cell.angle_gamma   90.00
#
_symmetry.space_group_name_H-M   'P 1'
#
loop_
_entity.id
_entity.type
_entity.pdbx_description
1 polymer ?
#
loop_
_entity_poly.entity_id
_entity_poly.type
_entity_poly.pdbx_seq_one_letter_code
_entity_poly.pdbx_strand_id
1 'polypeptide(L)'
;MNRKLLPLLIGSILLSSTSYATTSDAFTTELRDTHSQIQQRINELRQYAEDERNVTIKDGKRYIAVNGIEYKINQDNYIEFDFPIPYTDETLFRNVFDFLSDDWELTWYDLGMIAVNKIYGNYDYDNGCLIEYFPDGNPYAAGGFTHLVLEDYTCALEEGENLTKIKYLGTGKTLTYADFGYESESDFAPESVALSNGKVYVGNTNGGFSHIVRYDVNAEQALAPITGFSLNGVNETYRVVSDITEHDGRLYVASLSSNRVDIYDTNNNDQIVMSLGTGSWSGNTFDKTLTHPHSVAANNEYIFVADITGKISIYRQADVKLANHKKLSKYGFFNLPESNSIWTNVKMEVVNNELIVNFDNTLTYVFDLASVQAGDELVEAKHRFANTRYRNTYQANNGEVYVGNNAGVVEQFSKDKFSFVDGGIEGEAIHTFKGYVDADTEQDQSLKASYDLAVEDKALAMLQDRTVVIANMDELRIHQENTPTNNDHMFDLQAPDVTHTPLLFDGESWESLTSNHEVRVDRLLSGTQRLDELEITSYAAQTTYDLTVEARFGDEGQWIKLGTIAQLEPFASYTTSHAFKDGVKYASVDGTQSFTIEGLAEATHLPRDLVDIRLTSETDEFVQKLTDWQSKWRLSFGTYSQANGHWEKITPAYAREWMIIMANYAYVMNSPEFEHLWFNYKQSIGQGQNEFFGDAGPVNGPGGNFTTEDYQNIYQAFMDRDRIRLGISTIGGGLGGGDVLGIDTWNYYSHYYNSGIGIVGHEFGHHWGSHDSSFANESRGLQRMTHDIHQMMIRQQVLPYLDDEINAFYKTPREEMYNGVDHNFRRPRPESNINIVERYFAENPMWQSYSR
;
A
#
# COMPACT_ATOMS: atom_id res chain seq x y z
N MET A 1 -30.01 -0.41 -20.19
CA MET A 1 -28.64 -0.69 -20.69
C MET A 1 -27.95 0.65 -20.90
N ASN A 2 -26.67 0.73 -20.56
CA ASN A 2 -25.88 1.93 -20.17
C ASN A 2 -26.08 2.32 -18.69
N ARG A 3 -25.49 1.49 -17.81
CA ARG A 3 -25.20 1.82 -16.42
C ARG A 3 -23.89 2.61 -16.38
N LYS A 4 -23.93 3.85 -15.91
CA LYS A 4 -22.74 4.56 -15.43
C LYS A 4 -22.64 4.28 -13.92
N LEU A 5 -21.70 3.44 -13.53
CA LEU A 5 -21.29 3.26 -12.14
C LEU A 5 -20.43 4.47 -11.76
N LEU A 6 -20.92 5.28 -10.84
CA LEU A 6 -20.10 6.23 -10.08
C LEU A 6 -19.73 5.51 -8.78
N PRO A 7 -18.48 5.05 -8.58
CA PRO A 7 -18.06 4.61 -7.27
C PRO A 7 -17.82 5.84 -6.40
N LEU A 8 -18.64 5.99 -5.36
CA LEU A 8 -18.39 6.93 -4.27
C LEU A 8 -17.28 6.33 -3.40
N LEU A 9 -16.10 6.95 -3.42
CA LEU A 9 -14.96 6.65 -2.56
C LEU A 9 -15.29 7.07 -1.11
N ILE A 10 -15.40 6.13 -0.17
CA ILE A 10 -15.18 6.37 1.27
C ILE A 10 -14.54 5.13 1.91
N GLY A 11 -13.33 5.30 2.46
CA GLY A 11 -12.87 4.68 3.72
C GLY A 11 -12.50 3.20 3.72
N SER A 12 -11.33 2.85 3.20
CA SER A 12 -10.53 1.71 3.68
C SER A 12 -9.06 2.05 3.48
N ILE A 13 -8.32 2.18 4.58
CA ILE A 13 -6.86 2.13 4.57
C ILE A 13 -6.54 0.69 4.16
N LEU A 14 -5.98 0.55 2.96
CA LEU A 14 -5.48 -0.69 2.38
C LEU A 14 -4.09 -0.32 1.88
N LEU A 15 -3.02 -0.67 2.61
CA LEU A 15 -1.65 -0.20 2.29
C LEU A 15 -0.99 -0.89 1.10
N SER A 16 -1.60 -1.88 0.46
CA SER A 16 -1.17 -2.36 -0.85
C SER A 16 -2.25 -3.20 -1.50
N SER A 17 -2.38 -3.09 -2.82
CA SER A 17 -3.03 -4.11 -3.64
C SER A 17 -1.94 -5.07 -4.11
N THR A 18 -2.14 -6.37 -3.92
CA THR A 18 -1.20 -7.42 -4.31
C THR A 18 -1.36 -7.75 -5.79
N SER A 19 -0.26 -8.07 -6.48
CA SER A 19 -0.32 -8.63 -7.83
C SER A 19 0.19 -10.06 -7.82
N TYR A 20 -0.53 -10.94 -8.50
CA TYR A 20 -0.21 -12.35 -8.63
C TYR A 20 0.53 -12.59 -9.94
N ALA A 21 1.78 -13.04 -9.86
CA ALA A 21 2.51 -13.56 -11.01
C ALA A 21 2.11 -15.03 -11.21
N THR A 22 1.00 -15.26 -11.90
CA THR A 22 0.48 -16.61 -12.21
C THR A 22 0.67 -17.00 -13.69
N THR A 23 1.27 -16.12 -14.49
CA THR A 23 1.27 -16.28 -15.96
C THR A 23 2.68 -16.40 -16.50
N SER A 24 2.87 -17.31 -17.46
CA SER A 24 4.12 -17.53 -18.19
C SER A 24 4.69 -16.23 -18.78
N ASP A 25 3.80 -15.33 -19.22
CA ASP A 25 4.19 -14.05 -19.83
C ASP A 25 4.96 -13.16 -18.85
N ALA A 26 4.59 -13.13 -17.57
CA ALA A 26 5.28 -12.34 -16.56
C ALA A 26 6.71 -12.85 -16.31
N PHE A 27 6.88 -14.17 -16.21
CA PHE A 27 8.20 -14.80 -16.01
C PHE A 27 9.09 -14.64 -17.24
N THR A 28 8.50 -14.76 -18.43
CA THR A 28 9.19 -14.53 -19.70
C THR A 28 9.71 -13.10 -19.79
N THR A 29 8.91 -12.10 -19.37
CA THR A 29 9.33 -10.70 -19.33
C THR A 29 10.47 -10.50 -18.33
N GLU A 30 10.36 -11.04 -17.12
CA GLU A 30 11.42 -10.94 -16.10
C GLU A 30 12.75 -11.55 -16.57
N LEU A 31 12.70 -12.71 -17.22
CA LEU A 31 13.87 -13.35 -17.80
C LEU A 31 14.49 -12.52 -18.93
N ARG A 32 13.66 -11.91 -19.79
CA ARG A 32 14.12 -11.01 -20.87
C ARG A 32 14.78 -9.74 -20.33
N ASP A 33 14.22 -9.14 -19.29
CA ASP A 33 14.77 -7.96 -18.64
C ASP A 33 16.13 -8.28 -18.02
N THR A 34 16.20 -9.42 -17.31
CA THR A 34 17.45 -9.94 -16.73
C THR A 34 18.50 -10.20 -17.80
N HIS A 35 18.12 -10.82 -18.93
CA HIS A 35 19.00 -11.00 -20.08
C HIS A 35 19.51 -9.67 -20.63
N SER A 36 18.66 -8.64 -20.73
CA SER A 36 19.06 -7.30 -21.18
C SER A 36 20.08 -6.66 -20.23
N GLN A 37 19.89 -6.79 -18.92
CA GLN A 37 20.83 -6.28 -17.91
C GLN A 37 22.20 -6.97 -18.00
N ILE A 38 22.21 -8.31 -18.12
CA ILE A 38 23.43 -9.09 -18.34
C ILE A 38 24.13 -8.64 -19.63
N GLN A 39 23.38 -8.47 -20.71
CA GLN A 39 23.92 -8.02 -21.99
C GLN A 39 24.54 -6.62 -21.91
N GLN A 40 23.87 -5.69 -21.21
CA GLN A 40 24.37 -4.34 -20.97
C GLN A 40 25.69 -4.40 -20.18
N ARG A 41 25.71 -5.13 -19.07
CA ARG A 41 26.91 -5.28 -18.23
C ARG A 41 28.09 -5.85 -19.00
N ILE A 42 27.86 -6.87 -19.83
CA ILE A 42 28.89 -7.44 -20.71
C ILE A 42 29.43 -6.38 -21.69
N ASN A 43 28.56 -5.57 -22.28
CA ASN A 43 28.96 -4.52 -23.22
C ASN A 43 29.76 -3.40 -22.54
N GLU A 44 29.37 -3.01 -21.33
CA GLU A 44 30.12 -2.03 -20.51
C GLU A 44 31.54 -2.52 -20.23
N LEU A 45 31.69 -3.77 -19.78
CA LEU A 45 32.99 -4.37 -19.49
C LEU A 45 33.84 -4.54 -20.76
N ARG A 46 33.20 -4.88 -21.87
CA ARG A 46 33.86 -4.97 -23.17
C ARG A 46 34.39 -3.62 -23.63
N GLN A 47 33.59 -2.55 -23.50
CA GLN A 47 33.99 -1.18 -23.82
C GLN A 47 35.07 -0.67 -22.84
N TYR A 48 34.97 -1.01 -21.56
CA TYR A 48 36.00 -0.72 -20.56
C TYR A 48 37.36 -1.33 -20.94
N ALA A 49 37.35 -2.55 -21.48
CA ALA A 49 38.52 -3.27 -21.97
C ALA A 49 39.06 -2.79 -23.34
N GLU A 50 38.35 -1.93 -24.07
CA GLU A 50 38.89 -1.29 -25.29
C GLU A 50 39.97 -0.25 -24.97
N ASP A 51 39.97 0.31 -23.76
CA ASP A 51 41.04 1.16 -23.27
C ASP A 51 42.16 0.28 -22.69
N GLU A 52 43.26 0.15 -23.43
CA GLU A 52 44.44 -0.64 -23.03
C GLU A 52 45.03 -0.24 -21.65
N ARG A 53 44.69 0.94 -21.10
CA ARG A 53 45.08 1.33 -19.73
C ARG A 53 44.36 0.52 -18.65
N ASN A 54 43.20 -0.03 -18.96
CA ASN A 54 42.39 -0.85 -18.07
C ASN A 54 42.77 -2.35 -18.17
N VAL A 55 43.59 -2.73 -19.15
CA VAL A 55 43.99 -4.11 -19.42
C VAL A 55 45.38 -4.39 -18.83
N THR A 56 45.48 -5.44 -18.02
CA THR A 56 46.75 -5.97 -17.52
C THR A 56 47.12 -7.25 -18.25
N ILE A 57 48.39 -7.39 -18.64
CA ILE A 57 48.89 -8.60 -19.33
C ILE A 57 49.75 -9.42 -18.37
N LYS A 58 49.37 -10.68 -18.14
CA LYS A 58 50.11 -11.65 -17.32
C LYS A 58 50.26 -12.95 -18.10
N ASP A 59 51.48 -13.44 -18.23
CA ASP A 59 51.81 -14.68 -18.96
C ASP A 59 51.19 -14.77 -20.37
N GLY A 60 51.10 -13.62 -21.06
CA GLY A 60 50.53 -13.51 -22.41
C GLY A 60 48.99 -13.55 -22.47
N LYS A 61 48.31 -13.56 -21.32
CA LYS A 61 46.85 -13.44 -21.20
C LYS A 61 46.47 -12.03 -20.76
N ARG A 62 45.30 -11.56 -21.20
CA ARG A 62 44.76 -10.22 -20.91
C ARG A 62 43.74 -10.31 -19.77
N TYR A 63 43.73 -9.31 -18.90
CA TYR A 63 42.89 -9.23 -17.71
C TYR A 63 42.32 -7.83 -17.53
N ILE A 64 41.12 -7.73 -16.97
CA ILE A 64 40.55 -6.48 -16.44
C ILE A 64 40.21 -6.65 -14.96
N ALA A 65 40.17 -5.56 -14.20
CA ALA A 65 39.74 -5.57 -12.80
C ALA A 65 38.27 -5.13 -12.69
N VAL A 66 37.45 -5.93 -12.04
CA VAL A 66 36.04 -5.62 -11.70
C VAL A 66 35.89 -5.74 -10.20
N ASN A 67 35.53 -4.63 -9.53
CA ASN A 67 35.38 -4.57 -8.07
C ASN A 67 36.60 -5.12 -7.30
N GLY A 68 37.80 -4.90 -7.84
CA GLY A 68 39.07 -5.34 -7.24
C GLY A 68 39.47 -6.80 -7.52
N ILE A 69 38.65 -7.57 -8.24
CA ILE A 69 38.96 -8.94 -8.70
C ILE A 69 39.39 -8.89 -10.17
N GLU A 70 40.45 -9.62 -10.52
CA GLU A 70 40.94 -9.71 -11.90
C GLU A 70 40.28 -10.87 -12.64
N TYR A 71 39.74 -10.57 -13.81
CA TYR A 71 39.12 -11.54 -14.69
C TYR A 71 39.88 -11.63 -16.00
N LYS A 72 40.06 -12.85 -16.52
CA LYS A 72 40.62 -13.06 -17.85
C LYS A 72 39.64 -12.50 -18.88
N ILE A 73 40.16 -11.92 -19.96
CA ILE A 73 39.36 -11.57 -21.14
C ILE A 73 39.91 -12.27 -22.37
N ASN A 74 39.02 -12.60 -23.31
CA ASN A 74 39.41 -13.18 -24.58
C ASN A 74 39.92 -12.12 -25.58
N GLN A 75 40.13 -12.52 -26.84
CA GLN A 75 40.66 -11.61 -27.87
C GLN A 75 39.70 -10.49 -28.24
N ASP A 76 38.39 -10.73 -28.07
CA ASP A 76 37.31 -9.79 -28.42
C ASP A 76 36.79 -9.01 -27.19
N ASN A 77 37.56 -9.04 -26.10
CA ASN A 77 37.33 -8.35 -24.83
C ASN A 77 36.15 -8.91 -23.99
N TYR A 78 35.68 -10.13 -24.25
CA TYR A 78 34.68 -10.78 -23.39
C TYR A 78 35.32 -11.37 -22.14
N ILE A 79 34.65 -11.21 -21.00
CA ILE A 79 35.10 -11.67 -19.69
C ILE A 79 34.95 -13.19 -19.56
N GLU A 80 35.96 -13.86 -19.02
CA GLU A 80 35.96 -15.30 -18.78
C GLU A 80 36.02 -15.58 -17.27
N PHE A 81 35.33 -16.63 -16.84
CA PHE A 81 35.28 -17.10 -15.47
C PHE A 81 36.09 -18.39 -15.33
N ASP A 82 37.00 -18.39 -14.35
CA ASP A 82 37.70 -19.60 -13.94
C ASP A 82 36.71 -20.60 -13.32
N PHE A 83 37.02 -21.90 -13.43
CA PHE A 83 36.19 -22.96 -12.87
C PHE A 83 36.09 -22.83 -11.33
N PRO A 84 34.88 -22.68 -10.76
CA PRO A 84 34.71 -22.46 -9.32
C PRO A 84 34.97 -23.73 -8.50
N ILE A 85 35.54 -23.56 -7.30
CA ILE A 85 35.79 -24.65 -6.34
C ILE A 85 35.35 -24.19 -4.93
N PRO A 86 34.22 -24.69 -4.39
CA PRO A 86 33.33 -25.71 -4.96
C PRO A 86 32.59 -25.25 -6.22
N TYR A 87 32.03 -26.19 -6.99
CA TYR A 87 31.30 -25.89 -8.22
C TYR A 87 30.11 -24.93 -8.02
N THR A 88 29.55 -24.91 -6.80
CA THR A 88 28.44 -24.05 -6.38
C THR A 88 28.89 -22.67 -5.87
N ASP A 89 30.17 -22.32 -6.01
CA ASP A 89 30.67 -21.01 -5.61
C ASP A 89 30.36 -19.97 -6.69
N GLU A 90 29.37 -19.13 -6.41
CA GLU A 90 28.89 -18.10 -7.33
C GLU A 90 29.61 -16.75 -7.16
N THR A 91 30.57 -16.65 -6.24
CA THR A 91 31.20 -15.37 -5.83
C THR A 91 31.78 -14.62 -7.03
N LEU A 92 32.41 -15.32 -7.96
CA LEU A 92 33.00 -14.70 -9.15
C LEU A 92 31.94 -14.12 -10.09
N PHE A 93 30.80 -14.80 -10.24
CA PHE A 93 29.67 -14.35 -11.07
C PHE A 93 28.98 -13.15 -10.43
N ARG A 94 28.63 -13.27 -9.14
CA ARG A 94 27.94 -12.22 -8.38
C ARG A 94 28.77 -10.93 -8.24
N ASN A 95 30.10 -11.01 -8.30
CA ASN A 95 30.94 -9.81 -8.34
C ASN A 95 30.87 -9.06 -9.69
N VAL A 96 30.50 -9.74 -10.78
CA VAL A 96 30.33 -9.14 -12.12
C VAL A 96 28.88 -8.72 -12.38
N PHE A 97 27.94 -9.56 -11.94
CA PHE A 97 26.49 -9.42 -12.08
C PHE A 97 25.84 -9.24 -10.71
N ASP A 98 26.26 -8.20 -9.99
CA ASP A 98 25.84 -7.88 -8.62
C ASP A 98 24.38 -7.44 -8.49
N PHE A 99 23.72 -7.16 -9.62
CA PHE A 99 22.29 -6.87 -9.69
C PHE A 99 21.40 -8.13 -9.69
N LEU A 100 21.95 -9.34 -9.85
CA LEU A 100 21.16 -10.58 -9.78
C LEU A 100 20.92 -10.97 -8.32
N SER A 101 19.64 -11.07 -7.94
CA SER A 101 19.23 -11.49 -6.60
C SER A 101 19.61 -12.94 -6.30
N ASP A 102 19.39 -13.37 -5.06
CA ASP A 102 19.55 -14.76 -4.65
C ASP A 102 18.50 -15.70 -5.26
N ASP A 103 17.53 -15.18 -6.01
CA ASP A 103 16.55 -15.99 -6.76
C ASP A 103 17.14 -16.63 -7.99
N TRP A 104 18.29 -16.13 -8.43
CA TRP A 104 19.02 -16.64 -9.56
C TRP A 104 20.11 -17.60 -9.08
N GLU A 105 20.10 -18.81 -9.61
CA GLU A 105 21.22 -19.75 -9.54
C GLU A 105 22.19 -19.45 -10.69
N LEU A 106 23.47 -19.28 -10.35
CA LEU A 106 24.53 -18.92 -11.30
C LEU A 106 25.57 -20.04 -11.38
N THR A 107 25.55 -20.77 -12.50
CA THR A 107 26.35 -21.99 -12.65
C THR A 107 27.42 -21.81 -13.72
N TRP A 108 28.64 -22.29 -13.46
CA TRP A 108 29.72 -22.23 -14.44
C TRP A 108 29.44 -23.11 -15.66
N TYR A 109 29.61 -22.56 -16.87
CA TYR A 109 29.49 -23.28 -18.14
C TYR A 109 30.38 -22.68 -19.22
N ASP A 110 31.28 -23.50 -19.81
CA ASP A 110 32.18 -23.15 -20.92
C ASP A 110 32.90 -21.79 -20.79
N LEU A 111 33.60 -21.61 -19.65
CA LEU A 111 34.27 -20.35 -19.25
C LEU A 111 33.33 -19.15 -19.01
N GLY A 112 32.03 -19.33 -19.20
CA GLY A 112 30.98 -18.37 -18.95
C GLY A 112 30.10 -18.76 -17.77
N MET A 113 28.80 -18.52 -17.92
CA MET A 113 27.80 -18.63 -16.85
C MET A 113 26.44 -19.03 -17.42
N ILE A 114 25.71 -19.89 -16.71
CA ILE A 114 24.27 -20.09 -16.88
C ILE A 114 23.57 -19.40 -15.71
N ALA A 115 22.50 -18.66 -15.98
CA ALA A 115 21.62 -18.09 -14.97
C ALA A 115 20.21 -18.70 -15.10
N VAL A 116 19.68 -19.25 -14.00
CA VAL A 116 18.35 -19.86 -13.91
C VAL A 116 17.63 -19.30 -12.70
N ASN A 117 16.37 -18.87 -12.87
CA ASN A 117 15.54 -18.49 -11.72
C ASN A 117 15.08 -19.76 -10.95
N LYS A 118 15.24 -19.77 -9.63
CA LYS A 118 14.96 -20.93 -8.76
C LYS A 118 13.47 -21.29 -8.66
N ILE A 119 12.56 -20.38 -9.03
CA ILE A 119 11.11 -20.55 -8.86
C ILE A 119 10.44 -21.02 -10.16
N TYR A 120 10.78 -20.40 -11.30
CA TYR A 120 10.13 -20.68 -12.60
C TYR A 120 11.10 -21.12 -13.71
N GLY A 121 12.41 -21.14 -13.42
CA GLY A 121 13.46 -21.49 -14.37
C GLY A 121 13.74 -22.99 -14.42
N ASN A 122 14.32 -23.45 -15.52
CA ASN A 122 14.71 -24.85 -15.69
C ASN A 122 15.87 -25.00 -16.70
N TYR A 123 16.60 -26.11 -16.59
CA TYR A 123 17.77 -26.44 -17.41
C TYR A 123 17.45 -27.28 -18.67
N ASP A 124 16.26 -27.13 -19.28
CA ASP A 124 15.91 -27.83 -20.53
C ASP A 124 16.57 -27.17 -21.74
N TYR A 125 17.89 -27.31 -21.89
CA TYR A 125 18.68 -26.69 -22.97
C TYR A 125 18.01 -26.80 -24.35
N ASP A 126 18.12 -25.72 -25.14
CA ASP A 126 17.45 -25.42 -26.39
C ASP A 126 15.92 -25.14 -26.29
N ASN A 127 15.26 -25.43 -25.16
CA ASN A 127 13.82 -25.20 -24.94
C ASN A 127 13.50 -24.70 -23.51
N GLY A 128 14.50 -24.19 -22.78
CA GLY A 128 14.43 -24.01 -21.34
C GLY A 128 13.80 -22.70 -20.90
N CYS A 129 14.11 -22.36 -19.66
CA CYS A 129 13.89 -21.05 -19.06
C CYS A 129 15.16 -20.62 -18.34
N LEU A 130 16.14 -20.13 -19.13
CA LEU A 130 17.50 -19.86 -18.67
C LEU A 130 18.22 -18.84 -19.58
N ILE A 131 19.32 -18.29 -19.07
CA ILE A 131 20.24 -17.41 -19.82
C ILE A 131 21.63 -18.03 -19.83
N GLU A 132 22.25 -18.12 -21.01
CA GLU A 132 23.62 -18.63 -21.15
C GLU A 132 24.56 -17.56 -21.68
N TYR A 133 25.64 -17.32 -20.94
CA TYR A 133 26.76 -16.49 -21.37
C TYR A 133 27.94 -17.36 -21.84
N PHE A 134 28.38 -17.14 -23.08
CA PHE A 134 29.51 -17.81 -23.72
C PHE A 134 30.57 -16.79 -24.15
N PRO A 135 31.67 -16.62 -23.41
CA PRO A 135 32.70 -15.64 -23.74
C PRO A 135 33.30 -15.87 -25.14
N ASP A 136 33.51 -17.13 -25.53
CA ASP A 136 34.07 -17.50 -26.85
C ASP A 136 33.00 -17.65 -27.94
N GLY A 137 31.74 -17.44 -27.59
CA GLY A 137 30.58 -17.48 -28.49
C GLY A 137 30.01 -18.89 -28.67
N ASN A 138 28.69 -19.00 -28.77
CA ASN A 138 28.01 -20.27 -28.99
C ASN A 138 28.08 -20.68 -30.47
N PRO A 139 28.76 -21.78 -30.84
CA PRO A 139 28.86 -22.23 -32.22
C PRO A 139 27.61 -22.94 -32.73
N TYR A 140 26.64 -23.24 -31.85
CA TYR A 140 25.41 -23.98 -32.15
C TYR A 140 24.15 -23.09 -32.23
N ALA A 141 24.26 -21.79 -31.97
CA ALA A 141 23.13 -20.87 -32.04
C ALA A 141 22.55 -20.76 -33.47
N ALA A 142 21.24 -20.97 -33.61
CA ALA A 142 20.55 -21.04 -34.91
C ALA A 142 20.59 -19.73 -35.74
N GLY A 143 20.96 -18.60 -35.12
CA GLY A 143 21.01 -17.26 -35.72
C GLY A 143 22.40 -16.70 -36.02
N GLY A 144 23.48 -17.45 -35.75
CA GLY A 144 24.87 -16.98 -35.85
C GLY A 144 25.56 -16.84 -34.48
N PHE A 145 26.88 -16.62 -34.49
CA PHE A 145 27.73 -16.46 -33.31
C PHE A 145 27.14 -15.42 -32.33
N THR A 146 26.61 -15.86 -31.19
CA THR A 146 26.18 -15.00 -30.09
C THR A 146 26.93 -15.37 -28.82
N HIS A 147 27.21 -14.37 -27.98
CA HIS A 147 27.86 -14.56 -26.69
C HIS A 147 26.87 -14.65 -25.54
N LEU A 148 25.59 -14.33 -25.77
CA LEU A 148 24.52 -14.45 -24.80
C LEU A 148 23.31 -15.08 -25.48
N VAL A 149 22.75 -16.12 -24.87
CA VAL A 149 21.57 -16.85 -25.35
C VAL A 149 20.48 -16.72 -24.30
N LEU A 150 19.25 -16.51 -24.77
CA LEU A 150 18.04 -16.50 -23.98
C LEU A 150 17.17 -17.67 -24.41
N GLU A 151 16.79 -18.52 -23.46
CA GLU A 151 15.78 -19.55 -23.63
C GLU A 151 14.59 -19.23 -22.73
N ASP A 152 13.43 -18.95 -23.29
CA ASP A 152 12.25 -18.46 -22.55
C ASP A 152 10.97 -19.25 -22.86
N TYR A 153 11.11 -20.46 -23.42
CA TYR A 153 9.99 -21.24 -23.95
C TYR A 153 9.15 -21.92 -22.87
N THR A 154 9.78 -22.29 -21.75
CA THR A 154 9.17 -23.12 -20.70
C THR A 154 9.12 -22.43 -19.34
N CYS A 155 9.23 -21.10 -19.30
CA CYS A 155 9.10 -20.31 -18.09
C CYS A 155 7.68 -20.40 -17.51
N ALA A 156 7.51 -21.17 -16.43
CA ALA A 156 6.22 -21.39 -15.80
C ALA A 156 6.39 -21.94 -14.38
N LEU A 157 5.34 -21.78 -13.57
CA LEU A 157 5.16 -22.52 -12.33
C LEU A 157 4.52 -23.88 -12.62
N GLU A 158 4.67 -24.84 -11.70
CA GLU A 158 3.90 -26.09 -11.76
C GLU A 158 2.39 -25.83 -11.60
N GLU A 159 1.55 -26.71 -12.16
CA GLU A 159 0.09 -26.60 -12.02
C GLU A 159 -0.32 -26.65 -10.53
N GLY A 160 -1.00 -25.62 -10.03
CA GLY A 160 -1.41 -25.51 -8.63
C GLY A 160 -0.47 -24.66 -7.75
N GLU A 161 0.67 -24.23 -8.29
CA GLU A 161 1.58 -23.28 -7.65
C GLU A 161 1.27 -21.83 -8.03
N ASN A 162 1.73 -20.89 -7.21
CA ASN A 162 1.54 -19.45 -7.41
C ASN A 162 2.71 -18.67 -6.82
N LEU A 163 3.13 -17.58 -7.49
CA LEU A 163 4.07 -16.60 -6.95
C LEU A 163 3.36 -15.25 -6.81
N THR A 164 3.26 -14.76 -5.58
CA THR A 164 2.69 -13.44 -5.30
C THR A 164 3.80 -12.46 -4.98
N LYS A 165 3.81 -11.29 -5.62
CA LYS A 165 4.73 -10.19 -5.27
C LYS A 165 3.94 -9.09 -4.58
N ILE A 166 4.44 -8.62 -3.44
CA ILE A 166 3.81 -7.55 -2.67
C ILE A 166 4.85 -6.46 -2.46
N LYS A 167 4.69 -5.34 -3.19
CA LYS A 167 5.47 -4.13 -2.95
C LYS A 167 4.69 -3.19 -2.02
N TYR A 168 5.39 -2.60 -1.06
CA TYR A 168 4.86 -1.58 -0.14
C TYR A 168 5.97 -0.59 0.22
N LEU A 169 5.59 0.55 0.81
CA LEU A 169 6.60 1.45 1.38
C LEU A 169 6.92 1.01 2.81
N GLY A 170 8.19 0.66 3.04
CA GLY A 170 8.71 0.32 4.36
C GLY A 170 8.96 1.58 5.19
N THR A 171 10.19 1.71 5.68
CA THR A 171 10.63 2.93 6.37
C THR A 171 10.81 4.10 5.41
N GLY A 172 10.45 5.29 5.86
CA GLY A 172 10.70 6.53 5.15
C GLY A 172 10.98 7.71 6.09
N LYS A 173 11.48 8.79 5.50
CA LYS A 173 11.86 10.01 6.20
C LYS A 173 11.23 11.22 5.52
N THR A 174 10.68 12.13 6.32
CA THR A 174 10.22 13.44 5.83
C THR A 174 11.33 14.47 5.96
N LEU A 175 11.88 14.91 4.85
CA LEU A 175 12.83 16.02 4.80
C LEU A 175 12.11 17.36 4.75
N THR A 176 12.47 18.24 5.66
CA THR A 176 11.95 19.59 5.83
C THR A 176 12.96 20.64 5.40
N TYR A 177 12.56 21.91 5.45
CA TYR A 177 13.48 23.04 5.20
C TYR A 177 14.74 22.99 6.08
N ALA A 178 14.63 22.49 7.32
CA ALA A 178 15.75 22.41 8.25
C ALA A 178 16.78 21.37 7.82
N ASP A 179 16.33 20.24 7.26
CA ASP A 179 17.19 19.16 6.78
C ASP A 179 18.05 19.61 5.60
N PHE A 180 17.56 20.56 4.80
CA PHE A 180 18.30 21.22 3.73
C PHE A 180 19.10 22.45 4.19
N GLY A 181 19.11 22.74 5.49
CA GLY A 181 19.91 23.82 6.08
C GLY A 181 19.29 25.23 5.98
N TYR A 182 17.98 25.35 5.74
CA TYR A 182 17.29 26.64 5.79
C TYR A 182 16.95 27.05 7.22
N GLU A 183 17.03 28.35 7.52
CA GLU A 183 16.64 28.89 8.83
C GLU A 183 15.12 29.03 8.98
N SER A 184 14.39 29.21 7.87
CA SER A 184 12.94 29.44 7.85
C SER A 184 12.24 28.61 6.77
N GLU A 185 11.08 28.06 7.10
CA GLU A 185 10.22 27.34 6.17
C GLU A 185 9.84 28.18 4.94
N SER A 186 9.68 29.50 5.11
CA SER A 186 9.35 30.42 4.01
C SER A 186 10.37 30.41 2.88
N ASP A 187 11.62 30.08 3.20
CA ASP A 187 12.77 30.15 2.29
C ASP A 187 12.88 28.90 1.41
N PHE A 188 12.22 27.82 1.82
CA PHE A 188 12.15 26.57 1.09
C PHE A 188 10.79 26.44 0.38
N ALA A 189 10.74 26.79 -0.90
CA ALA A 189 9.57 26.64 -1.76
C ALA A 189 9.88 25.58 -2.85
N PRO A 190 9.88 24.29 -2.48
CA PRO A 190 10.19 23.23 -3.43
C PRO A 190 9.04 23.03 -4.42
N GLU A 191 9.37 22.87 -5.71
CA GLU A 191 8.40 22.56 -6.76
C GLU A 191 8.78 21.33 -7.59
N SER A 192 9.99 20.81 -7.43
CA SER A 192 10.48 19.66 -8.18
C SER A 192 11.44 18.80 -7.40
N VAL A 193 11.45 17.49 -7.66
CA VAL A 193 12.35 16.52 -7.04
C VAL A 193 12.92 15.57 -8.10
N ALA A 194 14.19 15.21 -7.96
CA ALA A 194 14.84 14.19 -8.77
C ALA A 194 15.75 13.32 -7.90
N LEU A 195 15.92 12.05 -8.28
CA LEU A 195 16.86 11.12 -7.67
C LEU A 195 17.95 10.77 -8.68
N SER A 196 19.21 10.79 -8.25
CA SER A 196 20.34 10.30 -9.05
C SER A 196 21.51 9.92 -8.15
N ASN A 197 22.04 8.72 -8.34
CA ASN A 197 23.21 8.20 -7.63
C ASN A 197 23.09 8.33 -6.09
N GLY A 198 21.93 7.99 -5.53
CA GLY A 198 21.67 8.06 -4.09
C GLY A 198 21.58 9.48 -3.54
N LYS A 199 21.39 10.49 -4.40
CA LYS A 199 21.19 11.89 -4.02
C LYS A 199 19.80 12.34 -4.41
N VAL A 200 19.16 13.07 -3.51
CA VAL A 200 17.94 13.84 -3.79
C VAL A 200 18.33 15.23 -4.22
N TYR A 201 17.82 15.66 -5.35
CA TYR A 201 17.88 17.04 -5.82
C TYR A 201 16.50 17.65 -5.66
N VAL A 202 16.42 18.91 -5.25
CA VAL A 202 15.15 19.62 -5.12
C VAL A 202 15.29 21.03 -5.69
N GLY A 203 14.39 21.39 -6.62
CA GLY A 203 14.32 22.72 -7.20
C GLY A 203 13.53 23.68 -6.29
N ASN A 204 14.16 24.79 -5.90
CA ASN A 204 13.53 25.82 -5.06
C ASN A 204 13.15 27.07 -5.89
N THR A 205 11.87 27.44 -5.87
CA THR A 205 11.33 28.60 -6.61
C THR A 205 11.38 29.90 -5.84
N ASN A 206 11.77 29.89 -4.55
CA ASN A 206 11.92 31.10 -3.77
C ASN A 206 13.01 32.01 -4.39
N GLY A 207 12.63 33.19 -4.87
CA GLY A 207 13.54 34.09 -5.60
C GLY A 207 14.76 34.59 -4.80
N GLY A 208 14.70 34.58 -3.46
CA GLY A 208 15.83 34.92 -2.59
C GLY A 208 16.80 33.75 -2.33
N PHE A 209 16.32 32.53 -2.54
CA PHE A 209 17.02 31.28 -2.22
C PHE A 209 16.96 30.28 -3.38
N SER A 210 16.87 30.77 -4.61
CA SER A 210 16.67 29.89 -5.75
C SER A 210 17.97 29.20 -6.14
N HIS A 211 18.06 27.93 -5.79
CA HIS A 211 19.14 27.02 -6.10
C HIS A 211 18.60 25.58 -6.04
N ILE A 212 19.42 24.63 -6.48
CA ILE A 212 19.12 23.21 -6.33
C ILE A 212 19.70 22.77 -4.99
N VAL A 213 18.85 22.45 -4.02
CA VAL A 213 19.31 21.81 -2.78
C VAL A 213 19.52 20.33 -3.02
N ARG A 214 20.44 19.75 -2.27
CA ARG A 214 20.88 18.37 -2.43
C ARG A 214 20.95 17.67 -1.08
N TYR A 215 20.53 16.42 -1.04
CA TYR A 215 20.60 15.58 0.15
C TYR A 215 21.19 14.23 -0.25
N ASP A 216 22.18 13.76 0.50
CA ASP A 216 22.74 12.43 0.35
C ASP A 216 21.89 11.45 1.17
N VAL A 217 21.20 10.52 0.50
CA VAL A 217 20.27 9.59 1.14
C VAL A 217 21.03 8.63 2.04
N ASN A 218 22.19 8.15 1.59
CA ASN A 218 22.98 7.14 2.31
C ASN A 218 23.72 7.75 3.52
N ALA A 219 24.24 8.96 3.37
CA ALA A 219 24.92 9.68 4.46
C ALA A 219 23.98 10.50 5.34
N GLU A 220 22.69 10.52 5.03
CA GLU A 220 21.63 11.26 5.72
C GLU A 220 21.95 12.74 6.00
N GLN A 221 22.54 13.44 5.02
CA GLN A 221 22.99 14.82 5.22
C GLN A 221 22.76 15.71 4.00
N ALA A 222 22.54 17.00 4.26
CA ALA A 222 22.56 18.01 3.21
C ALA A 222 23.94 18.11 2.55
N LEU A 223 23.94 18.19 1.23
CA LEU A 223 25.10 18.53 0.43
C LEU A 223 25.08 20.02 0.09
N ALA A 224 26.23 20.57 -0.32
CA ALA A 224 26.29 21.96 -0.75
C ALA A 224 25.28 22.23 -1.88
N PRO A 225 24.52 23.33 -1.87
CA PRO A 225 23.55 23.60 -2.92
C PRO A 225 24.23 24.01 -4.24
N ILE A 226 23.60 23.71 -5.37
CA ILE A 226 24.01 24.22 -6.69
C ILE A 226 23.35 25.58 -6.90
N THR A 227 24.09 26.65 -6.61
CA THR A 227 23.60 28.04 -6.73
C THR A 227 23.78 28.63 -8.14
N GLY A 228 24.46 27.89 -9.01
CA GLY A 228 24.86 28.32 -10.33
C GLY A 228 26.08 27.56 -10.81
N PHE A 229 26.78 28.10 -11.81
CA PHE A 229 28.00 27.51 -12.35
C PHE A 229 28.90 28.58 -12.97
N SER A 230 30.16 28.20 -13.23
CA SER A 230 31.08 28.99 -14.06
C SER A 230 31.43 28.19 -15.31
N LEU A 231 31.18 28.76 -16.48
CA LEU A 231 31.50 28.13 -17.76
C LEU A 231 32.06 29.15 -18.72
N ASN A 232 33.19 28.82 -19.38
CA ASN A 232 33.90 29.74 -20.27
C ASN A 232 34.23 31.12 -19.63
N GLY A 233 34.48 31.14 -18.32
CA GLY A 233 34.78 32.36 -17.56
C GLY A 233 33.56 33.25 -17.25
N VAL A 234 32.34 32.79 -17.53
CA VAL A 234 31.10 33.48 -17.18
C VAL A 234 30.47 32.77 -16.00
N ASN A 235 30.16 33.54 -14.96
CA ASN A 235 29.42 33.05 -13.79
C ASN A 235 27.92 33.24 -14.03
N GLU A 236 27.17 32.15 -13.93
CA GLU A 236 25.73 32.11 -14.07
C GLU A 236 25.14 31.72 -12.72
N THR A 237 24.14 32.47 -12.25
CA THR A 237 23.39 32.14 -11.03
C THR A 237 21.96 31.75 -11.37
N TYR A 238 21.31 31.07 -10.44
CA TYR A 238 19.87 30.83 -10.50
C TYR A 238 19.05 32.03 -10.00
N ARG A 239 17.77 32.02 -10.36
CA ARG A 239 16.78 33.04 -9.97
C ARG A 239 15.47 32.42 -9.53
N VAL A 240 14.95 31.48 -10.32
CA VAL A 240 13.82 30.61 -10.00
C VAL A 240 14.16 29.27 -10.63
N VAL A 241 14.27 28.19 -9.85
CA VAL A 241 14.48 26.82 -10.31
C VAL A 241 13.13 26.14 -10.18
N SER A 242 12.40 26.12 -11.29
CA SER A 242 11.00 25.69 -11.34
C SER A 242 10.87 24.19 -11.54
N ASP A 243 11.81 23.57 -12.25
CA ASP A 243 11.76 22.14 -12.52
C ASP A 243 13.15 21.54 -12.61
N ILE A 244 13.25 20.30 -12.16
CA ILE A 244 14.40 19.45 -12.32
C ILE A 244 13.92 18.05 -12.71
N THR A 245 14.65 17.40 -13.60
CA THR A 245 14.40 16.00 -13.96
C THR A 245 15.74 15.32 -14.20
N GLU A 246 15.80 14.02 -13.93
CA GLU A 246 16.94 13.17 -14.19
C GLU A 246 16.62 12.29 -15.40
N HIS A 247 17.60 12.16 -16.31
CA HIS A 247 17.55 11.13 -17.34
C HIS A 247 18.98 10.75 -17.76
N ASP A 248 19.32 9.47 -17.63
CA ASP A 248 20.56 8.85 -18.10
C ASP A 248 21.85 9.53 -17.55
N GLY A 249 21.91 9.68 -16.23
CA GLY A 249 23.05 10.28 -15.53
C GLY A 249 23.17 11.79 -15.75
N ARG A 250 22.07 12.45 -16.12
CA ARG A 250 22.04 13.89 -16.37
C ARG A 250 20.87 14.54 -15.68
N LEU A 251 21.17 15.64 -14.99
CA LEU A 251 20.17 16.49 -14.37
C LEU A 251 19.86 17.69 -15.29
N TYR A 252 18.60 17.82 -15.71
CA TYR A 252 18.11 18.94 -16.51
C TYR A 252 17.35 19.90 -15.60
N VAL A 253 17.73 21.18 -15.65
CA VAL A 253 17.28 22.17 -14.67
C VAL A 253 16.62 23.33 -15.41
N ALA A 254 15.30 23.43 -15.34
CA ALA A 254 14.57 24.57 -15.88
C ALA A 254 14.66 25.76 -14.92
N SER A 255 15.14 26.89 -15.43
CA SER A 255 15.18 28.14 -14.66
C SER A 255 14.32 29.23 -15.27
N LEU A 256 13.11 29.38 -14.73
CA LEU A 256 12.06 30.29 -15.18
C LEU A 256 12.56 31.73 -15.35
N SER A 257 13.24 32.30 -14.35
CA SER A 257 13.70 33.70 -14.44
C SER A 257 15.08 33.85 -15.08
N SER A 258 15.80 32.75 -15.31
CA SER A 258 17.10 32.77 -15.99
C SER A 258 17.01 32.48 -17.49
N ASN A 259 15.83 32.06 -17.98
CA ASN A 259 15.53 31.87 -19.41
C ASN A 259 16.46 30.86 -20.10
N ARG A 260 16.74 29.76 -19.39
CA ARG A 260 17.59 28.67 -19.85
C ARG A 260 17.22 27.36 -19.15
N VAL A 261 17.63 26.26 -19.76
CA VAL A 261 17.68 24.93 -19.12
C VAL A 261 19.14 24.54 -19.01
N ASP A 262 19.61 24.26 -17.82
CA ASP A 262 21.00 23.88 -17.53
C ASP A 262 21.10 22.35 -17.42
N ILE A 263 22.15 21.76 -17.99
CA ILE A 263 22.33 20.30 -18.02
C ILE A 263 23.62 19.94 -17.28
N TYR A 264 23.50 19.13 -16.23
CA TYR A 264 24.61 18.65 -15.41
C TYR A 264 24.83 17.17 -15.60
N ASP A 265 26.08 16.73 -15.45
CA ASP A 265 26.47 15.32 -15.42
C ASP A 265 26.51 14.85 -13.96
N THR A 266 25.54 14.04 -13.55
CA THR A 266 25.42 13.57 -12.15
C THR A 266 26.48 12.53 -11.81
N ASN A 267 26.98 11.81 -12.82
CA ASN A 267 28.06 10.81 -12.69
C ASN A 267 29.43 11.46 -12.52
N ASN A 268 29.60 12.70 -12.96
CA ASN A 268 30.85 13.46 -12.85
C ASN A 268 30.73 14.64 -11.85
N ASN A 269 30.34 14.31 -10.61
CA ASN A 269 30.27 15.26 -9.50
C ASN A 269 29.45 16.52 -9.82
N ASP A 270 28.31 16.32 -10.49
CA ASP A 270 27.35 17.38 -10.83
C ASP A 270 28.00 18.54 -11.61
N GLN A 271 28.90 18.23 -12.55
CA GLN A 271 29.55 19.22 -13.40
C GLN A 271 28.61 19.72 -14.51
N ILE A 272 28.63 21.03 -14.77
CA ILE A 272 27.85 21.61 -15.87
C ILE A 272 28.36 21.14 -17.23
N VAL A 273 27.46 20.64 -18.08
CA VAL A 273 27.75 20.25 -19.47
C VAL A 273 27.53 21.44 -20.40
N MET A 274 26.32 21.99 -20.40
CA MET A 274 25.92 23.16 -21.20
C MET A 274 24.57 23.73 -20.74
N SER A 275 24.11 24.78 -21.44
CA SER A 275 22.78 25.36 -21.25
C SER A 275 22.06 25.48 -22.60
N LEU A 276 20.77 25.13 -22.60
CA LEU A 276 19.80 25.44 -23.65
C LEU A 276 19.21 26.83 -23.41
N GLY A 277 18.70 27.48 -24.46
CA GLY A 277 18.25 28.86 -24.36
C GLY A 277 19.41 29.86 -24.35
N THR A 278 19.12 31.13 -24.65
CA THR A 278 20.15 32.18 -24.71
C THR A 278 20.45 32.81 -23.35
N GLY A 279 19.70 32.45 -22.30
CA GLY A 279 19.71 33.16 -21.01
C GLY A 279 18.98 34.52 -21.05
N SER A 280 18.28 34.82 -22.13
CA SER A 280 17.48 36.03 -22.31
C SER A 280 16.10 35.68 -22.85
N TRP A 281 15.06 36.17 -22.16
CA TRP A 281 13.67 36.06 -22.62
C TRP A 281 13.39 36.89 -23.89
N SER A 282 14.26 37.85 -24.20
CA SER A 282 14.16 38.73 -25.36
C SER A 282 15.15 38.31 -26.46
N GLY A 283 14.71 38.31 -27.72
CA GLY A 283 15.53 37.86 -28.86
C GLY A 283 14.72 37.14 -29.94
N ASN A 284 15.38 36.31 -30.75
CA ASN A 284 14.71 35.37 -31.64
C ASN A 284 14.07 34.25 -30.78
N THR A 285 12.87 34.53 -30.27
CA THR A 285 12.03 33.64 -29.44
C THR A 285 11.74 32.30 -30.11
N PHE A 286 11.87 32.27 -31.43
CA PHE A 286 11.54 31.14 -32.25
C PHE A 286 12.70 30.15 -32.40
N ASP A 287 13.90 30.61 -32.76
CA ASP A 287 15.02 29.70 -33.05
C ASP A 287 15.76 29.20 -31.79
N LYS A 288 16.02 30.08 -30.81
CA LYS A 288 16.95 29.76 -29.69
C LYS A 288 16.52 30.23 -28.31
N THR A 289 15.72 31.29 -28.23
CA THR A 289 15.33 31.84 -26.93
C THR A 289 14.28 30.96 -26.27
N LEU A 290 14.44 30.71 -24.97
CA LEU A 290 13.39 30.18 -24.11
C LEU A 290 12.79 31.33 -23.31
N THR A 291 11.48 31.47 -23.30
CA THR A 291 10.80 32.57 -22.60
C THR A 291 10.16 32.02 -21.34
N HIS A 292 10.86 32.16 -20.20
CA HIS A 292 10.44 31.62 -18.92
C HIS A 292 10.16 30.11 -18.94
N PRO A 293 11.19 29.28 -19.23
CA PRO A 293 11.06 27.83 -19.21
C PRO A 293 10.76 27.36 -17.78
N HIS A 294 9.69 26.59 -17.62
CA HIS A 294 9.22 26.20 -16.29
C HIS A 294 9.04 24.70 -16.10
N SER A 295 9.10 23.89 -17.15
CA SER A 295 9.19 22.44 -17.04
C SER A 295 10.11 21.84 -18.10
N VAL A 296 10.75 20.72 -17.77
CA VAL A 296 11.66 19.99 -18.66
C VAL A 296 11.48 18.48 -18.50
N ALA A 297 11.52 17.76 -19.61
CA ALA A 297 11.62 16.30 -19.66
C ALA A 297 12.67 15.90 -20.69
N ALA A 298 13.25 14.70 -20.57
CA ALA A 298 14.21 14.20 -21.53
C ALA A 298 14.04 12.70 -21.74
N ASN A 299 14.50 12.22 -22.89
CA ASN A 299 14.77 10.80 -23.12
C ASN A 299 16.11 10.67 -23.86
N ASN A 300 16.41 9.48 -24.43
CA ASN A 300 17.66 9.23 -25.15
C ASN A 300 17.79 10.00 -26.48
N GLU A 301 16.69 10.49 -27.05
CA GLU A 301 16.68 11.16 -28.35
C GLU A 301 16.50 12.68 -28.25
N TYR A 302 15.63 13.13 -27.35
CA TYR A 302 15.12 14.50 -27.29
C TYR A 302 15.09 15.07 -25.87
N ILE A 303 15.09 16.40 -25.81
CA ILE A 303 14.82 17.20 -24.61
C ILE A 303 13.62 18.08 -24.92
N PHE A 304 12.64 18.07 -24.03
CA PHE A 304 11.37 18.78 -24.13
C PHE A 304 11.35 19.90 -23.10
N VAL A 305 11.08 21.14 -23.52
CA VAL A 305 11.07 22.30 -22.62
C VAL A 305 9.79 23.09 -22.80
N ALA A 306 8.95 23.11 -21.76
CA ALA A 306 7.76 23.94 -21.71
C ALA A 306 8.12 25.35 -21.21
N ASP A 307 7.64 26.37 -21.91
CA ASP A 307 7.84 27.76 -21.56
C ASP A 307 6.52 28.53 -21.72
N ILE A 308 6.45 29.79 -21.26
CA ILE A 308 5.16 30.51 -21.18
C ILE A 308 4.61 30.94 -22.56
N THR A 309 5.17 30.47 -23.67
CA THR A 309 4.72 30.81 -25.02
C THR A 309 3.58 29.93 -25.53
N GLY A 310 3.10 28.98 -24.72
CA GLY A 310 2.08 28.00 -25.08
C GLY A 310 2.65 26.85 -25.91
N LYS A 311 3.94 26.52 -25.73
CA LYS A 311 4.66 25.57 -26.56
C LYS A 311 5.60 24.71 -25.72
N ILE A 312 5.87 23.51 -26.24
CA ILE A 312 7.00 22.68 -25.81
C ILE A 312 8.06 22.78 -26.92
N SER A 313 9.22 23.34 -26.59
CA SER A 313 10.38 23.40 -27.48
C SER A 313 11.16 22.09 -27.40
N ILE A 314 11.50 21.50 -28.54
CA ILE A 314 12.18 20.21 -28.63
C ILE A 314 13.64 20.43 -29.07
N TYR A 315 14.58 19.77 -28.42
CA TYR A 315 16.01 19.73 -28.80
C TYR A 315 16.47 18.28 -28.95
N ARG A 316 17.54 18.03 -29.70
CA ARG A 316 18.12 16.69 -29.84
C ARG A 316 19.21 16.44 -28.80
N GLN A 317 19.19 15.28 -28.16
CA GLN A 317 20.22 14.86 -27.21
C GLN A 317 21.62 14.78 -27.83
N ALA A 318 21.73 14.31 -29.07
CA ALA A 318 23.00 14.20 -29.79
C ALA A 318 23.74 15.55 -29.96
N ASP A 319 23.03 16.67 -29.79
CA ASP A 319 23.56 18.01 -29.88
C ASP A 319 23.91 18.62 -28.50
N VAL A 320 23.73 17.87 -27.40
CA VAL A 320 24.14 18.29 -26.05
C VAL A 320 25.66 18.19 -25.91
N LYS A 321 26.34 19.26 -26.30
CA LYS A 321 27.81 19.38 -26.30
C LYS A 321 28.18 20.79 -25.88
N LEU A 322 29.29 20.95 -25.15
CA LEU A 322 29.80 22.25 -24.70
C LEU A 322 29.87 23.31 -25.83
N ALA A 323 30.22 22.89 -27.06
CA ALA A 323 30.28 23.78 -28.23
C ALA A 323 28.95 24.49 -28.55
N ASN A 324 27.83 23.90 -28.13
CA ASN A 324 26.47 24.38 -28.39
C ASN A 324 25.87 25.19 -27.22
N HIS A 325 26.62 25.40 -26.13
CA HIS A 325 26.18 26.18 -24.98
C HIS A 325 25.59 27.55 -25.40
N LYS A 326 24.31 27.77 -25.05
CA LYS A 326 23.49 28.95 -25.37
C LYS A 326 23.32 29.29 -26.85
N LYS A 327 23.66 28.35 -27.75
CA LYS A 327 23.65 28.55 -29.21
C LYS A 327 22.84 27.52 -29.97
N LEU A 328 22.40 26.45 -29.30
CA LEU A 328 21.63 25.38 -29.92
C LEU A 328 20.27 25.89 -30.41
N SER A 329 19.94 25.55 -31.65
CA SER A 329 18.62 25.82 -32.25
C SER A 329 17.61 24.77 -31.80
N LYS A 330 16.35 25.19 -31.65
CA LYS A 330 15.22 24.29 -31.44
C LYS A 330 15.04 23.40 -32.66
N TYR A 331 14.76 22.13 -32.43
CA TYR A 331 14.54 21.13 -33.46
C TYR A 331 13.09 21.10 -33.94
N GLY A 332 12.13 21.16 -33.01
CA GLY A 332 10.70 21.05 -33.30
C GLY A 332 9.84 21.59 -32.16
N PHE A 333 8.50 21.50 -32.30
CA PHE A 333 7.57 22.06 -31.32
C PHE A 333 6.29 21.23 -31.15
N PHE A 334 5.83 21.11 -29.90
CA PHE A 334 4.45 20.71 -29.60
C PHE A 334 3.59 21.90 -29.18
N ASN A 335 2.30 21.85 -29.50
CA ASN A 335 1.30 22.84 -29.09
C ASN A 335 0.82 22.57 -27.66
N LEU A 336 1.04 23.51 -26.74
CA LEU A 336 0.61 23.40 -25.34
C LEU A 336 -0.05 24.71 -24.87
N PRO A 337 -1.27 25.03 -25.33
CA PRO A 337 -1.85 26.37 -25.23
C PRO A 337 -2.08 26.88 -23.80
N GLU A 338 -2.23 26.00 -22.81
CA GLU A 338 -2.41 26.34 -21.39
C GLU A 338 -1.10 26.69 -20.66
N SER A 339 0.05 26.40 -21.28
CA SER A 339 1.37 26.83 -20.77
C SER A 339 1.66 28.27 -21.19
N ASN A 340 0.86 29.21 -20.69
CA ASN A 340 0.87 30.62 -21.15
C ASN A 340 1.10 31.66 -20.03
N SER A 341 1.50 31.20 -18.84
CA SER A 341 1.66 32.02 -17.64
C SER A 341 2.79 31.49 -16.77
N ILE A 342 3.49 32.39 -16.08
CA ILE A 342 4.51 32.03 -15.07
C ILE A 342 3.92 31.43 -13.79
N TRP A 343 2.60 31.48 -13.64
CA TRP A 343 1.86 30.92 -12.49
C TRP A 343 1.31 29.52 -12.78
N THR A 344 1.54 29.01 -13.98
CA THR A 344 1.13 27.67 -14.37
C THR A 344 2.22 26.71 -13.95
N ASN A 345 1.86 25.72 -13.14
CA ASN A 345 2.76 24.62 -12.80
C ASN A 345 2.47 23.43 -13.72
N VAL A 346 3.53 22.88 -14.28
CA VAL A 346 3.50 21.83 -15.29
C VAL A 346 4.59 20.83 -14.95
N LYS A 347 4.24 19.55 -15.02
CA LYS A 347 5.18 18.44 -14.95
C LYS A 347 5.14 17.67 -16.25
N MET A 348 6.32 17.36 -16.77
CA MET A 348 6.47 16.61 -17.99
C MET A 348 7.30 15.37 -17.72
N GLU A 349 6.88 14.26 -18.29
CA GLU A 349 7.61 13.00 -18.21
C GLU A 349 7.53 12.27 -19.53
N VAL A 350 8.64 11.69 -19.96
CA VAL A 350 8.63 10.75 -21.09
C VAL A 350 8.32 9.36 -20.55
N VAL A 351 7.20 8.80 -21.00
CA VAL A 351 6.80 7.44 -20.65
C VAL A 351 6.68 6.63 -21.95
N ASN A 352 7.49 5.60 -22.07
CA ASN A 352 7.58 4.79 -23.29
C ASN A 352 7.86 5.69 -24.53
N ASN A 353 6.93 5.73 -25.49
CA ASN A 353 7.02 6.57 -26.68
C ASN A 353 6.07 7.78 -26.63
N GLU A 354 5.66 8.19 -25.43
CA GLU A 354 4.75 9.32 -25.22
C GLU A 354 5.37 10.36 -24.27
N LEU A 355 5.06 11.63 -24.49
CA LEU A 355 5.32 12.70 -23.52
C LEU A 355 4.02 13.00 -22.77
N ILE A 356 4.02 12.75 -21.47
CA ILE A 356 2.92 13.02 -20.56
C ILE A 356 3.15 14.39 -19.94
N VAL A 357 2.12 15.24 -19.96
CA VAL A 357 2.19 16.60 -19.41
C VAL A 357 1.05 16.80 -18.44
N ASN A 358 1.36 16.80 -17.15
CA ASN A 358 0.39 17.01 -16.06
C ASN A 358 0.44 18.45 -15.56
N PHE A 359 -0.74 19.01 -15.30
CA PHE A 359 -0.89 20.31 -14.65
C PHE A 359 -1.41 20.10 -13.22
N ASP A 360 -1.12 21.03 -12.31
CA ASP A 360 -1.58 20.98 -10.91
C ASP A 360 -3.10 20.87 -10.75
N ASN A 361 -3.85 21.36 -11.74
CA ASN A 361 -5.31 21.30 -11.80
C ASN A 361 -5.83 19.99 -12.41
N THR A 362 -4.98 18.97 -12.60
CA THR A 362 -5.27 17.64 -13.17
C THR A 362 -5.57 17.61 -14.68
N LEU A 363 -5.38 18.73 -15.40
CA LEU A 363 -5.35 18.74 -16.86
C LEU A 363 -4.14 17.92 -17.31
N THR A 364 -4.35 17.00 -18.26
CA THR A 364 -3.27 16.15 -18.80
C THR A 364 -3.28 16.20 -20.32
N TYR A 365 -2.09 16.38 -20.90
CA TYR A 365 -1.82 16.23 -22.33
C TYR A 365 -0.92 15.02 -22.56
N VAL A 366 -1.14 14.34 -23.68
CA VAL A 366 -0.33 13.19 -24.13
C VAL A 366 0.09 13.43 -25.57
N PHE A 367 1.39 13.51 -25.82
CA PHE A 367 1.97 13.65 -27.16
C PHE A 367 2.65 12.35 -27.59
N ASP A 368 2.47 11.98 -28.86
CA ASP A 368 3.18 10.85 -29.45
C ASP A 368 4.58 11.29 -29.92
N LEU A 369 5.64 10.66 -29.41
CA LEU A 369 7.00 11.02 -29.78
C LEU A 369 7.36 10.64 -31.22
N ALA A 370 6.64 9.70 -31.84
CA ALA A 370 6.81 9.41 -33.27
C ALA A 370 6.35 10.59 -34.16
N SER A 371 5.59 11.53 -33.61
CA SER A 371 5.11 12.72 -34.32
C SER A 371 6.11 13.88 -34.34
N VAL A 372 7.25 13.76 -33.63
CA VAL A 372 8.27 14.81 -33.60
C VAL A 372 8.85 15.05 -34.99
N GLN A 373 8.80 16.30 -35.45
CA GLN A 373 9.29 16.71 -36.76
C GLN A 373 10.21 17.92 -36.66
N ALA A 374 11.19 17.99 -37.57
CA ALA A 374 12.08 19.12 -37.68
C ALA A 374 11.36 20.35 -38.25
N GLY A 375 11.56 21.52 -37.64
CA GLY A 375 11.06 22.80 -38.12
C GLY A 375 10.10 23.45 -37.14
N ASP A 376 9.18 24.24 -37.68
CA ASP A 376 8.46 25.26 -36.92
C ASP A 376 6.95 24.98 -36.76
N GLU A 377 6.50 23.87 -37.32
CA GLU A 377 5.11 23.42 -37.23
C GLU A 377 4.81 22.96 -35.81
N LEU A 378 3.66 23.38 -35.28
CA LEU A 378 3.20 22.94 -33.97
C LEU A 378 2.46 21.62 -34.13
N VAL A 379 2.95 20.56 -33.48
CA VAL A 379 2.25 19.28 -33.46
C VAL A 379 1.27 19.26 -32.29
N GLU A 380 0.02 18.86 -32.57
CA GLU A 380 -1.04 18.75 -31.57
C GLU A 380 -0.89 17.49 -30.73
N ALA A 381 -1.44 17.52 -29.52
CA ALA A 381 -1.48 16.35 -28.65
C ALA A 381 -2.36 15.24 -29.22
N LYS A 382 -1.95 13.99 -28.98
CA LYS A 382 -2.73 12.79 -29.27
C LYS A 382 -3.98 12.74 -28.38
N HIS A 383 -3.84 13.04 -27.09
CA HIS A 383 -4.94 13.14 -26.14
C HIS A 383 -4.87 14.40 -25.27
N ARG A 384 -6.04 14.89 -24.85
CA ARG A 384 -6.22 15.97 -23.88
C ARG A 384 -7.36 15.63 -22.92
N PHE A 385 -7.05 15.55 -21.64
CA PHE A 385 -8.01 15.22 -20.58
C PHE A 385 -8.24 16.39 -19.66
N ALA A 386 -9.51 16.79 -19.47
CA ALA A 386 -9.84 17.96 -18.65
C ALA A 386 -9.62 17.75 -17.14
N ASN A 387 -9.70 16.51 -16.67
CA ASN A 387 -9.42 16.11 -15.29
C ASN A 387 -9.15 14.60 -15.25
N THR A 388 -7.93 14.22 -14.86
CA THR A 388 -7.53 12.82 -14.75
C THR A 388 -7.34 12.34 -13.33
N ARG A 389 -7.63 13.14 -12.28
CA ARG A 389 -7.20 12.96 -10.86
C ARG A 389 -5.68 12.81 -10.61
N TYR A 390 -4.88 12.56 -11.65
CA TYR A 390 -3.42 12.40 -11.60
C TYR A 390 -2.72 13.77 -11.62
N ARG A 391 -1.62 13.87 -10.88
CA ARG A 391 -0.84 15.12 -10.73
C ARG A 391 0.56 15.01 -11.32
N ASN A 392 1.13 13.81 -11.34
CA ASN A 392 2.42 13.54 -11.93
C ASN A 392 2.44 12.11 -12.49
N THR A 393 3.44 11.84 -13.30
CA THR A 393 3.78 10.52 -13.83
C THR A 393 5.30 10.47 -13.91
N TYR A 394 5.89 9.33 -13.59
CA TYR A 394 7.34 9.10 -13.64
C TYR A 394 7.62 7.72 -14.18
N GLN A 395 8.57 7.57 -15.10
CA GLN A 395 9.05 6.27 -15.54
C GLN A 395 10.42 6.00 -14.92
N ALA A 396 10.51 4.98 -14.08
CA ALA A 396 11.78 4.55 -13.50
C ALA A 396 12.70 3.91 -14.55
N ASN A 397 13.99 3.78 -14.24
CA ASN A 397 15.00 3.18 -15.13
C ASN A 397 14.68 1.72 -15.51
N ASN A 398 13.99 0.98 -14.65
CA ASN A 398 13.51 -0.38 -14.94
C ASN A 398 12.27 -0.40 -15.86
N GLY A 399 11.75 0.78 -16.23
CA GLY A 399 10.60 0.95 -17.11
C GLY A 399 9.24 0.96 -16.42
N GLU A 400 9.15 0.62 -15.13
CA GLU A 400 7.92 0.72 -14.35
C GLU A 400 7.45 2.18 -14.26
N VAL A 401 6.14 2.38 -14.30
CA VAL A 401 5.53 3.72 -14.35
C VAL A 401 4.81 3.99 -13.03
N TYR A 402 5.10 5.13 -12.43
CA TYR A 402 4.53 5.57 -11.15
C TYR A 402 3.66 6.80 -11.37
N VAL A 403 2.44 6.78 -10.83
CA VAL A 403 1.46 7.85 -11.00
C VAL A 403 0.94 8.30 -9.64
N GLY A 404 1.22 9.56 -9.28
CA GLY A 404 0.68 10.19 -8.08
C GLY A 404 -0.69 10.83 -8.35
N ASN A 405 -1.65 10.59 -7.45
CA ASN A 405 -2.98 11.20 -7.54
C ASN A 405 -3.25 12.23 -6.45
N ASN A 406 -4.35 12.97 -6.61
CA ASN A 406 -4.77 14.03 -5.68
C ASN A 406 -5.32 13.54 -4.33
N ALA A 407 -5.45 12.23 -4.12
CA ALA A 407 -5.88 11.62 -2.87
C ALA A 407 -4.69 11.18 -1.98
N GLY A 408 -3.45 11.41 -2.42
CA GLY A 408 -2.26 10.96 -1.69
C GLY A 408 -2.00 9.47 -1.87
N VAL A 409 -2.19 8.97 -3.08
CA VAL A 409 -1.86 7.58 -3.44
C VAL A 409 -0.92 7.60 -4.64
N VAL A 410 0.08 6.71 -4.61
CA VAL A 410 0.96 6.44 -5.75
C VAL A 410 0.63 5.07 -6.30
N GLU A 411 0.31 5.01 -7.59
CA GLU A 411 -0.05 3.79 -8.31
C GLU A 411 1.13 3.39 -9.20
N GLN A 412 1.53 2.11 -9.15
CA GLN A 412 2.59 1.55 -10.00
C GLN A 412 1.98 0.72 -11.11
N PHE A 413 2.49 0.87 -12.33
CA PHE A 413 2.06 0.15 -13.51
C PHE A 413 3.25 -0.53 -14.17
N SER A 414 3.02 -1.72 -14.72
CA SER A 414 3.97 -2.36 -15.63
C SER A 414 4.09 -1.55 -16.90
N LYS A 415 5.32 -1.41 -17.41
CA LYS A 415 5.68 -0.70 -18.64
C LYS A 415 4.76 -1.02 -19.81
N ASP A 416 4.45 -2.31 -20.01
CA ASP A 416 3.71 -2.81 -21.17
C ASP A 416 2.18 -2.67 -21.03
N LYS A 417 1.71 -2.45 -19.81
CA LYS A 417 0.28 -2.29 -19.50
C LYS A 417 -0.11 -0.83 -19.28
N PHE A 418 0.87 0.08 -19.28
CA PHE A 418 0.62 1.50 -19.16
C PHE A 418 0.35 2.13 -20.52
N SER A 419 -0.87 2.62 -20.73
CA SER A 419 -1.20 3.47 -21.86
C SER A 419 -2.33 4.44 -21.52
N PHE A 420 -2.28 5.63 -22.11
CA PHE A 420 -3.39 6.57 -22.09
C PHE A 420 -4.35 6.27 -23.25
N VAL A 421 -5.63 6.12 -22.92
CA VAL A 421 -6.74 5.89 -23.86
C VAL A 421 -7.86 6.89 -23.63
N ASP A 422 -8.87 6.89 -24.52
CA ASP A 422 -10.08 7.70 -24.37
C ASP A 422 -10.85 7.32 -23.09
N GLY A 423 -10.51 7.97 -21.97
CA GLY A 423 -11.06 7.70 -20.64
C GLY A 423 -10.06 7.82 -19.48
N GLY A 424 -8.75 7.91 -19.76
CA GLY A 424 -7.71 7.98 -18.75
C GLY A 424 -6.61 6.94 -19.01
N ILE A 425 -6.16 6.26 -17.97
CA ILE A 425 -5.21 5.14 -18.07
C ILE A 425 -6.02 3.84 -18.25
N GLU A 426 -5.66 3.01 -19.22
CA GLU A 426 -6.35 1.73 -19.50
C GLU A 426 -5.95 0.61 -18.53
N GLY A 427 -4.68 0.58 -18.14
CA GLY A 427 -4.12 -0.48 -17.29
C GLY A 427 -4.60 -0.41 -15.84
N GLU A 428 -4.56 -1.56 -15.16
CA GLU A 428 -4.71 -1.64 -13.71
C GLU A 428 -3.34 -1.47 -13.04
N ALA A 429 -3.33 -0.79 -11.90
CA ALA A 429 -2.12 -0.65 -11.09
C ALA A 429 -1.73 -2.03 -10.55
N ILE A 430 -0.46 -2.40 -10.72
CA ILE A 430 0.08 -3.65 -10.16
C ILE A 430 0.32 -3.52 -8.66
N HIS A 431 0.63 -2.31 -8.18
CA HIS A 431 0.79 -2.00 -6.77
C HIS A 431 0.27 -0.60 -6.47
N THR A 432 -0.13 -0.39 -5.22
CA THR A 432 -0.67 0.88 -4.73
C THR A 432 -0.01 1.23 -3.41
N PHE A 433 0.58 2.42 -3.30
CA PHE A 433 1.21 2.92 -2.09
C PHE A 433 0.37 4.02 -1.46
N LYS A 434 0.08 3.89 -0.16
CA LYS A 434 -0.77 4.86 0.58
C LYS A 434 -0.14 5.41 1.85
N GLY A 435 0.95 4.83 2.31
CA GLY A 435 1.62 5.20 3.55
C GLY A 435 2.95 4.48 3.69
N TYR A 436 3.73 4.91 4.67
CA TYR A 436 5.04 4.39 5.04
C TYR A 436 5.20 4.51 6.56
N VAL A 437 6.24 3.90 7.13
CA VAL A 437 6.57 4.10 8.55
C VAL A 437 7.69 5.11 8.70
N ASP A 438 7.45 6.14 9.50
CA ASP A 438 8.43 7.17 9.77
C ASP A 438 9.61 6.60 10.55
N ALA A 439 10.82 6.74 10.01
CA ALA A 439 12.03 6.13 10.55
C ALA A 439 12.44 6.69 11.92
N ASP A 440 12.05 7.92 12.25
CA ASP A 440 12.42 8.58 13.51
C ASP A 440 11.42 8.26 14.64
N THR A 441 10.14 8.11 14.31
CA THR A 441 9.05 7.92 15.28
C THR A 441 8.48 6.50 15.33
N GLU A 442 8.81 5.66 14.34
CA GLU A 442 8.27 4.31 14.14
C GLU A 442 6.72 4.28 14.09
N GLN A 443 6.13 5.38 13.59
CA GLN A 443 4.67 5.51 13.43
C GLN A 443 4.27 5.45 11.96
N ASP A 444 3.14 4.81 11.70
CA ASP A 444 2.50 4.80 10.38
C ASP A 444 2.14 6.23 9.95
N GLN A 445 2.56 6.61 8.74
CA GLN A 445 2.23 7.88 8.09
C GLN A 445 1.44 7.62 6.83
N SER A 446 0.34 8.36 6.64
CA SER A 446 -0.37 8.36 5.35
C SER A 446 0.31 9.32 4.38
N LEU A 447 0.42 8.92 3.11
CA LEU A 447 0.89 9.78 2.04
C LEU A 447 -0.10 10.92 1.78
N LYS A 448 0.45 12.06 1.36
CA LYS A 448 -0.32 13.20 0.86
C LYS A 448 -0.18 13.32 -0.65
N ALA A 449 -1.03 14.14 -1.25
CA ALA A 449 -0.97 14.41 -2.69
C ALA A 449 0.43 14.92 -3.07
N SER A 450 1.11 14.16 -3.94
CA SER A 450 2.46 14.49 -4.38
C SER A 450 2.39 15.40 -5.61
N TYR A 451 3.16 16.48 -5.61
CA TYR A 451 3.27 17.42 -6.72
C TYR A 451 4.30 16.95 -7.75
N ASP A 452 5.29 16.20 -7.29
CA ASP A 452 6.35 15.62 -8.09
C ASP A 452 6.86 14.36 -7.39
N LEU A 453 7.43 13.43 -8.16
CA LEU A 453 8.03 12.22 -7.61
C LEU A 453 9.15 11.73 -8.51
N ALA A 454 10.09 11.01 -7.92
CA ALA A 454 11.18 10.35 -8.62
C ALA A 454 11.46 8.99 -7.98
N VAL A 455 11.92 8.04 -8.79
CA VAL A 455 12.24 6.68 -8.37
C VAL A 455 13.63 6.32 -8.85
N GLU A 456 14.47 5.88 -7.92
CA GLU A 456 15.78 5.30 -8.22
C GLU A 456 15.97 4.06 -7.35
N ASP A 457 16.27 2.93 -7.98
CA ASP A 457 16.39 1.62 -7.32
C ASP A 457 15.18 1.30 -6.42
N LYS A 458 15.40 1.17 -5.10
CA LYS A 458 14.37 0.93 -4.09
C LYS A 458 13.86 2.22 -3.43
N ALA A 459 14.32 3.41 -3.83
CA ALA A 459 13.91 4.67 -3.22
C ALA A 459 12.82 5.39 -4.02
N LEU A 460 11.74 5.75 -3.35
CA LEU A 460 10.70 6.64 -3.89
C LEU A 460 10.77 7.98 -3.16
N ALA A 461 11.15 9.04 -3.90
CA ALA A 461 11.09 10.41 -3.42
C ALA A 461 9.79 11.08 -3.87
N MET A 462 9.09 11.73 -2.95
CA MET A 462 7.80 12.38 -3.19
C MET A 462 7.81 13.79 -2.63
N LEU A 463 7.51 14.76 -3.48
CA LEU A 463 7.31 16.14 -3.05
C LEU A 463 5.88 16.33 -2.56
N GLN A 464 5.70 16.49 -1.24
CA GLN A 464 4.40 16.63 -0.59
C GLN A 464 4.39 17.91 0.25
N ASP A 465 3.40 18.78 0.00
CA ASP A 465 3.34 20.12 0.60
C ASP A 465 4.66 20.92 0.39
N ARG A 466 5.41 21.19 1.47
CA ARG A 466 6.73 21.85 1.47
C ARG A 466 7.83 20.92 2.00
N THR A 467 7.64 19.61 1.86
CA THR A 467 8.55 18.58 2.35
C THR A 467 8.83 17.54 1.27
N VAL A 468 9.95 16.86 1.38
CA VAL A 468 10.28 15.71 0.52
C VAL A 468 10.24 14.46 1.36
N VAL A 469 9.33 13.54 1.06
CA VAL A 469 9.29 12.21 1.67
C VAL A 469 10.20 11.30 0.84
N ILE A 470 11.11 10.59 1.48
CA ILE A 470 11.92 9.54 0.86
C ILE A 470 11.59 8.23 1.57
N ALA A 471 11.04 7.27 0.86
CA ALA A 471 10.65 5.98 1.43
C ALA A 471 11.24 4.83 0.62
N ASN A 472 11.61 3.75 1.33
CA ASN A 472 12.04 2.51 0.71
C ASN A 472 10.83 1.74 0.20
N MET A 473 10.90 1.29 -1.06
CA MET A 473 9.99 0.31 -1.62
C MET A 473 10.53 -1.08 -1.30
N ASP A 474 9.92 -1.71 -0.31
CA ASP A 474 10.20 -3.08 0.06
C ASP A 474 9.31 -4.02 -0.75
N GLU A 475 9.80 -5.25 -0.99
CA GLU A 475 9.08 -6.28 -1.71
C GLU A 475 9.11 -7.59 -0.92
N LEU A 476 7.94 -8.23 -0.77
CA LEU A 476 7.83 -9.61 -0.34
C LEU A 476 7.40 -10.49 -1.49
N ARG A 477 7.94 -11.70 -1.53
CA ARG A 477 7.62 -12.74 -2.50
C ARG A 477 7.10 -13.95 -1.77
N ILE A 478 5.90 -14.38 -2.14
CA ILE A 478 5.20 -15.50 -1.49
C ILE A 478 5.00 -16.59 -2.54
N HIS A 479 5.78 -17.66 -2.42
CA HIS A 479 5.70 -18.82 -3.31
C HIS A 479 4.84 -19.90 -2.65
N GLN A 480 3.69 -20.18 -3.25
CA GLN A 480 2.83 -21.30 -2.93
C GLN A 480 3.31 -22.53 -3.71
N GLU A 481 3.60 -23.60 -2.99
CA GLU A 481 4.11 -24.86 -3.51
C GLU A 481 3.14 -26.01 -3.23
N ASN A 482 3.10 -26.98 -4.15
CA ASN A 482 2.29 -28.20 -3.98
C ASN A 482 2.89 -29.20 -2.99
N THR A 483 4.08 -28.91 -2.46
CA THR A 483 4.75 -29.77 -1.48
C THR A 483 4.26 -29.41 -0.08
N PRO A 484 3.50 -30.28 0.61
CA PRO A 484 3.03 -29.98 1.96
C PRO A 484 4.22 -29.92 2.93
N THR A 485 4.08 -29.08 3.96
CA THR A 485 4.98 -29.01 5.11
C THR A 485 4.19 -29.15 6.40
N ASN A 486 4.85 -29.59 7.47
CA ASN A 486 4.26 -29.61 8.81
C ASN A 486 4.97 -28.57 9.68
N ASN A 487 4.25 -27.53 10.08
CA ASN A 487 4.70 -26.57 11.08
C ASN A 487 3.90 -26.76 12.37
N ASP A 488 4.45 -27.59 13.26
CA ASP A 488 3.88 -27.84 14.59
C ASP A 488 4.54 -26.95 15.66
N HIS A 489 4.71 -25.67 15.36
CA HIS A 489 5.17 -24.73 16.38
C HIS A 489 4.08 -24.54 17.43
N MET A 490 4.46 -24.63 18.70
CA MET A 490 3.58 -24.30 19.82
C MET A 490 4.16 -23.06 20.51
N PHE A 491 3.36 -22.00 20.55
CA PHE A 491 3.71 -20.76 21.24
C PHE A 491 3.58 -20.98 22.75
N ASP A 492 4.70 -20.93 23.47
CA ASP A 492 4.73 -20.92 24.93
C ASP A 492 4.62 -19.48 25.43
N LEU A 493 3.40 -19.02 25.67
CA LEU A 493 3.12 -17.66 26.14
C LEU A 493 3.58 -17.38 27.58
N GLN A 494 4.11 -18.40 28.27
CA GLN A 494 4.67 -18.29 29.62
C GLN A 494 6.21 -18.33 29.59
N ALA A 495 6.82 -18.35 28.41
CA ALA A 495 8.27 -18.34 28.27
C ALA A 495 8.88 -17.03 28.82
N PRO A 496 10.11 -17.06 29.38
CA PRO A 496 10.69 -15.89 30.05
C PRO A 496 10.94 -14.67 29.15
N ASP A 497 11.03 -14.87 27.84
CA ASP A 497 11.23 -13.84 26.82
C ASP A 497 9.93 -13.26 26.26
N VAL A 498 8.77 -13.79 26.66
CA VAL A 498 7.45 -13.28 26.28
C VAL A 498 7.05 -12.15 27.22
N THR A 499 6.64 -11.02 26.65
CA THR A 499 6.10 -9.90 27.41
C THR A 499 4.59 -10.01 27.49
N HIS A 500 4.06 -10.07 28.71
CA HIS A 500 2.62 -10.08 28.97
C HIS A 500 2.12 -8.69 29.38
N THR A 501 1.10 -8.20 28.69
CA THR A 501 0.45 -6.91 28.96
C THR A 501 -1.05 -7.12 29.19
N PRO A 502 -1.59 -6.82 30.39
CA PRO A 502 -3.02 -6.87 30.61
C PRO A 502 -3.73 -5.72 29.88
N LEU A 503 -4.95 -5.96 29.41
CA LEU A 503 -5.83 -5.01 28.76
C LEU A 503 -7.08 -4.80 29.62
N LEU A 504 -7.67 -3.60 29.58
CA LEU A 504 -8.93 -3.29 30.25
C LEU A 504 -8.93 -3.70 31.75
N PHE A 505 -7.79 -3.58 32.41
CA PHE A 505 -7.59 -4.09 33.77
C PHE A 505 -8.10 -3.08 34.82
N ASP A 506 -8.41 -3.58 36.01
CA ASP A 506 -8.89 -2.71 37.10
C ASP A 506 -7.84 -1.66 37.47
N GLY A 507 -8.27 -0.39 37.50
CA GLY A 507 -7.39 0.76 37.76
C GLY A 507 -6.74 1.37 36.51
N GLU A 508 -6.98 0.83 35.31
CA GLU A 508 -6.57 1.49 34.07
C GLU A 508 -7.22 2.88 33.91
N SER A 509 -6.44 3.87 33.46
CA SER A 509 -6.90 5.26 33.37
C SER A 509 -7.88 5.46 32.20
N TRP A 510 -8.76 6.46 32.34
CA TRP A 510 -9.68 6.86 31.27
C TRP A 510 -8.94 7.29 30.00
N GLU A 511 -7.80 7.97 30.15
CA GLU A 511 -6.94 8.38 29.04
C GLU A 511 -6.35 7.17 28.30
N SER A 512 -5.90 6.14 29.03
CA SER A 512 -5.43 4.88 28.42
C SER A 512 -6.57 4.18 27.68
N LEU A 513 -7.71 4.01 28.35
CA LEU A 513 -8.87 3.32 27.78
C LEU A 513 -9.31 3.94 26.45
N THR A 514 -9.31 5.28 26.36
CA THR A 514 -9.82 6.01 25.19
C THR A 514 -8.79 6.25 24.09
N SER A 515 -7.49 5.99 24.35
CA SER A 515 -6.41 6.24 23.39
C SER A 515 -5.74 4.96 22.88
N ASN A 516 -5.72 3.90 23.69
CA ASN A 516 -4.90 2.71 23.42
C ASN A 516 -5.68 1.48 22.97
N HIS A 517 -7.02 1.55 22.94
CA HIS A 517 -7.87 0.41 22.55
C HIS A 517 -8.73 0.74 21.33
N GLU A 518 -8.40 0.06 20.23
CA GLU A 518 -9.25 -0.12 19.07
C GLU A 518 -9.12 -1.59 18.64
N VAL A 519 -10.25 -2.25 18.37
CA VAL A 519 -10.28 -3.65 17.94
C VAL A 519 -11.40 -3.86 16.93
N ARG A 520 -11.17 -4.69 15.90
CA ARG A 520 -12.27 -5.09 15.02
C ARG A 520 -13.09 -6.19 15.68
N VAL A 521 -14.41 -6.13 15.53
CA VAL A 521 -15.30 -7.13 16.12
C VAL A 521 -15.03 -8.53 15.56
N ASP A 522 -14.67 -8.66 14.28
CA ASP A 522 -14.26 -9.94 13.66
C ASP A 522 -12.82 -10.37 14.01
N ARG A 523 -12.13 -9.62 14.89
CA ARG A 523 -10.73 -9.85 15.31
C ARG A 523 -10.57 -9.66 16.83
N LEU A 524 -11.52 -10.14 17.62
CA LEU A 524 -11.37 -10.15 19.08
C LEU A 524 -10.25 -11.08 19.56
N LEU A 525 -9.87 -12.06 18.75
CA LEU A 525 -8.69 -12.91 18.93
C LEU A 525 -7.82 -12.73 17.68
N SER A 526 -6.70 -12.03 17.81
CA SER A 526 -5.87 -11.64 16.67
C SER A 526 -4.39 -11.55 17.03
N GLY A 527 -3.58 -11.13 16.07
CA GLY A 527 -2.22 -10.71 16.34
C GLY A 527 -1.79 -9.55 15.45
N THR A 528 -0.63 -9.01 15.75
CA THR A 528 0.06 -8.01 14.91
C THR A 528 1.47 -8.52 14.67
N GLN A 529 1.84 -8.67 13.40
CA GLN A 529 3.17 -9.07 13.00
C GLN A 529 4.06 -7.85 12.78
N ARG A 530 5.25 -7.83 13.37
CA ARG A 530 6.36 -6.95 12.99
C ARG A 530 7.50 -7.78 12.40
N LEU A 531 8.62 -7.16 12.04
CA LEU A 531 9.75 -7.91 11.47
C LEU A 531 10.33 -8.95 12.43
N ASP A 532 10.44 -8.61 13.71
CA ASP A 532 11.15 -9.40 14.73
C ASP A 532 10.26 -9.89 15.88
N GLU A 533 9.02 -9.40 15.95
CA GLU A 533 8.05 -9.80 16.97
C GLU A 533 6.68 -10.14 16.40
N LEU A 534 5.97 -10.99 17.13
CA LEU A 534 4.55 -11.26 16.96
C LEU A 534 3.85 -10.92 18.27
N GLU A 535 2.94 -9.95 18.22
CA GLU A 535 2.00 -9.68 19.30
C GLU A 535 0.73 -10.51 19.08
N ILE A 536 0.31 -11.27 20.09
CA ILE A 536 -0.95 -12.01 20.13
C ILE A 536 -1.87 -11.33 21.14
N THR A 537 -3.10 -11.02 20.73
CA THR A 537 -4.02 -10.19 21.50
C THR A 537 -5.39 -10.84 21.64
N SER A 538 -5.92 -10.83 22.86
CA SER A 538 -7.25 -11.29 23.21
C SER A 538 -8.06 -10.15 23.81
N TYR A 539 -9.09 -9.70 23.10
CA TYR A 539 -10.20 -8.89 23.64
C TYR A 539 -11.41 -9.76 24.01
N ALA A 540 -11.27 -11.09 24.01
CA ALA A 540 -12.28 -11.99 24.52
C ALA A 540 -12.37 -11.87 26.06
N ALA A 541 -13.57 -12.02 26.61
CA ALA A 541 -13.82 -11.85 28.03
C ALA A 541 -13.62 -13.12 28.86
N GLN A 542 -13.37 -14.26 28.22
CA GLN A 542 -13.04 -15.52 28.90
C GLN A 542 -11.81 -16.16 28.28
N THR A 543 -11.16 -17.04 29.05
CA THR A 543 -10.04 -17.85 28.56
C THR A 543 -10.45 -18.71 27.37
N THR A 544 -9.57 -18.79 26.37
CA THR A 544 -9.74 -19.62 25.17
C THR A 544 -8.66 -20.69 25.09
N TYR A 545 -8.95 -21.78 24.38
CA TYR A 545 -8.11 -22.98 24.36
C TYR A 545 -7.90 -23.51 22.94
N ASP A 546 -6.84 -24.30 22.75
CA ASP A 546 -6.55 -25.04 21.52
C ASP A 546 -6.65 -24.16 20.26
N LEU A 547 -5.93 -23.03 20.27
CA LEU A 547 -5.97 -22.04 19.21
C LEU A 547 -4.94 -22.37 18.13
N THR A 548 -5.33 -22.19 16.87
CA THR A 548 -4.41 -22.13 15.73
C THR A 548 -4.14 -20.68 15.40
N VAL A 549 -2.86 -20.32 15.28
CA VAL A 549 -2.44 -18.99 14.83
C VAL A 549 -2.29 -19.04 13.32
N GLU A 550 -3.16 -18.30 12.63
CA GLU A 550 -3.20 -18.24 11.17
C GLU A 550 -2.84 -16.84 10.70
N ALA A 551 -2.16 -16.77 9.56
CA ALA A 551 -1.75 -15.53 8.94
C ALA A 551 -2.15 -15.48 7.47
N ARG A 552 -2.36 -14.27 6.96
CA ARG A 552 -2.62 -14.01 5.55
C ARG A 552 -1.99 -12.69 5.14
N PHE A 553 -1.31 -12.68 4.01
CA PHE A 553 -0.72 -11.48 3.42
C PHE A 553 -1.72 -10.83 2.45
N GLY A 554 -2.10 -9.58 2.72
CA GLY A 554 -3.14 -8.87 1.98
C GLY A 554 -4.53 -9.52 2.09
N ASP A 555 -5.52 -8.96 1.39
CA ASP A 555 -6.91 -9.38 1.49
C ASP A 555 -7.25 -10.65 0.70
N GLU A 556 -6.50 -10.93 -0.37
CA GLU A 556 -6.76 -12.05 -1.29
C GLU A 556 -5.83 -13.24 -1.05
N GLY A 557 -4.83 -13.11 -0.16
CA GLY A 557 -3.88 -14.16 0.15
C GLY A 557 -4.54 -15.41 0.74
N GLN A 558 -3.84 -16.53 0.69
CA GLN A 558 -4.25 -17.75 1.38
C GLN A 558 -3.86 -17.70 2.85
N TRP A 559 -4.68 -18.33 3.70
CA TRP A 559 -4.36 -18.49 5.11
C TRP A 559 -3.30 -19.57 5.29
N ILE A 560 -2.28 -19.26 6.09
CA ILE A 560 -1.19 -20.16 6.45
C ILE A 560 -1.11 -20.34 7.97
N LYS A 561 -0.66 -21.51 8.39
CA LYS A 561 -0.51 -21.87 9.81
C LYS A 561 0.88 -21.48 10.30
N LEU A 562 0.92 -20.63 11.34
CA LEU A 562 2.15 -20.27 12.04
C LEU A 562 2.45 -21.23 13.20
N GLY A 563 1.41 -21.70 13.89
CA GLY A 563 1.54 -22.58 15.03
C GLY A 563 0.25 -22.66 15.85
N THR A 564 0.37 -23.09 17.11
CA THR A 564 -0.76 -23.27 18.02
C THR A 564 -0.49 -22.68 19.41
N ILE A 565 -1.55 -22.24 20.10
CA ILE A 565 -1.52 -21.78 21.49
C ILE A 565 -2.45 -22.68 22.30
N ALA A 566 -1.96 -23.25 23.39
CA ALA A 566 -2.78 -24.12 24.23
C ALA A 566 -3.86 -23.35 25.01
N GLN A 567 -3.54 -22.16 25.50
CA GLN A 567 -4.42 -21.33 26.30
C GLN A 567 -4.08 -19.85 26.13
N LEU A 568 -5.10 -19.01 25.99
CA LEU A 568 -4.96 -17.56 25.93
C LEU A 568 -5.91 -16.89 26.95
N GLU A 569 -5.34 -16.02 27.78
CA GLU A 569 -6.07 -15.32 28.83
C GLU A 569 -7.01 -14.23 28.25
N PRO A 570 -8.11 -13.90 28.95
CA PRO A 570 -8.98 -12.81 28.54
C PRO A 570 -8.30 -11.46 28.72
N PHE A 571 -8.62 -10.50 27.84
CA PHE A 571 -8.14 -9.12 27.92
C PHE A 571 -6.63 -9.03 28.18
N ALA A 572 -5.83 -9.64 27.31
CA ALA A 572 -4.39 -9.69 27.43
C ALA A 572 -3.72 -9.64 26.06
N SER A 573 -2.51 -9.08 26.00
CA SER A 573 -1.59 -9.24 24.87
C SER A 573 -0.26 -9.84 25.29
N TYR A 574 0.34 -10.57 24.36
CA TYR A 574 1.58 -11.30 24.52
C TYR A 574 2.50 -11.00 23.34
N THR A 575 3.64 -10.37 23.60
CA THR A 575 4.66 -10.11 22.58
C THR A 575 5.71 -11.20 22.64
N THR A 576 5.90 -11.92 21.53
CA THR A 576 6.85 -13.02 21.38
C THR A 576 7.92 -12.68 20.34
N SER A 577 9.11 -13.28 20.48
CA SER A 577 10.18 -13.20 19.46
C SER A 577 9.94 -14.08 18.22
N HIS A 578 8.82 -14.79 18.17
CA HIS A 578 8.50 -15.69 17.08
C HIS A 578 7.79 -14.94 15.94
N ALA A 579 8.60 -14.42 15.02
CA ALA A 579 8.15 -13.75 13.80
C ALA A 579 8.26 -14.66 12.56
N PHE A 580 7.74 -14.17 11.43
CA PHE A 580 8.07 -14.78 10.14
C PHE A 580 9.57 -14.82 9.90
N LYS A 581 10.01 -15.86 9.20
CA LYS A 581 11.40 -16.04 8.83
C LYS A 581 11.53 -16.16 7.33
N ASP A 582 12.49 -15.41 6.82
CA ASP A 582 12.85 -15.42 5.41
C ASP A 582 13.24 -16.82 4.94
N GLY A 583 12.70 -17.25 3.80
CA GLY A 583 12.96 -18.55 3.18
C GLY A 583 12.41 -19.76 3.94
N VAL A 584 11.60 -19.56 4.99
CA VAL A 584 10.97 -20.66 5.74
C VAL A 584 9.61 -21.01 5.14
N LYS A 585 9.33 -22.32 5.07
CA LYS A 585 8.05 -22.86 4.60
C LYS A 585 7.00 -22.86 5.71
N TYR A 586 5.80 -22.41 5.37
CA TYR A 586 4.60 -22.43 6.21
C TYR A 586 3.52 -23.31 5.59
N ALA A 587 2.78 -24.06 6.41
CA ALA A 587 1.74 -24.94 5.92
C ALA A 587 0.47 -24.15 5.54
N SER A 588 -0.24 -24.56 4.50
CA SER A 588 -1.64 -24.15 4.33
C SER A 588 -2.49 -24.61 5.53
N VAL A 589 -3.61 -23.94 5.80
CA VAL A 589 -4.52 -24.35 6.88
C VAL A 589 -5.03 -25.79 6.71
N ASP A 590 -5.26 -26.23 5.46
CA ASP A 590 -5.68 -27.61 5.16
C ASP A 590 -4.52 -28.63 5.11
N GLY A 591 -3.27 -28.18 5.24
CA GLY A 591 -2.07 -29.00 5.22
C GLY A 591 -1.72 -29.62 3.87
N THR A 592 -2.35 -29.19 2.78
CA THR A 592 -2.12 -29.76 1.43
C THR A 592 -0.99 -29.07 0.67
N GLN A 593 -0.62 -27.84 1.05
CA GLN A 593 0.35 -27.00 0.35
C GLN A 593 1.33 -26.34 1.34
N SER A 594 2.38 -25.72 0.81
CA SER A 594 3.28 -24.87 1.60
C SER A 594 3.47 -23.50 0.98
N PHE A 595 3.89 -22.54 1.80
CA PHE A 595 4.17 -21.16 1.40
C PHE A 595 5.55 -20.76 1.89
N THR A 596 6.43 -20.38 0.99
CA THR A 596 7.73 -19.78 1.30
C THR A 596 7.62 -18.27 1.18
N ILE A 597 8.09 -17.53 2.19
CA ILE A 597 8.09 -16.06 2.20
C ILE A 597 9.52 -15.57 2.10
N GLU A 598 9.80 -14.75 1.10
CA GLU A 598 11.11 -14.18 0.79
C GLU A 598 11.05 -12.65 0.76
N GLY A 599 12.18 -12.00 1.01
CA GLY A 599 12.32 -10.54 1.08
C GLY A 599 12.18 -9.97 2.49
N LEU A 600 11.89 -10.80 3.51
CA LEU A 600 11.79 -10.37 4.90
C LEU A 600 13.13 -9.90 5.48
N ALA A 601 14.23 -10.50 5.03
CA ALA A 601 15.57 -10.11 5.46
C ALA A 601 16.00 -8.72 4.93
N GLU A 602 15.37 -8.26 3.85
CA GLU A 602 15.66 -6.99 3.19
C GLU A 602 14.65 -5.90 3.54
N ALA A 603 13.45 -6.28 3.97
CA ALA A 603 12.40 -5.38 4.38
C ALA A 603 12.85 -4.51 5.56
N THR A 604 12.61 -3.21 5.46
CA THR A 604 12.95 -2.27 6.55
C THR A 604 11.81 -2.11 7.53
N HIS A 605 10.58 -2.41 7.13
CA HIS A 605 9.41 -2.50 8.00
C HIS A 605 8.35 -3.48 7.46
N LEU A 606 7.40 -3.90 8.30
CA LEU A 606 6.17 -4.57 7.87
C LEU A 606 4.96 -3.73 8.28
N PRO A 607 4.26 -3.09 7.33
CA PRO A 607 3.04 -2.34 7.62
C PRO A 607 2.03 -3.18 8.40
N ARG A 608 1.37 -2.60 9.40
CA ARG A 608 0.51 -3.35 10.34
C ARG A 608 -0.68 -4.06 9.67
N ASP A 609 -1.15 -3.54 8.56
CA ASP A 609 -2.27 -4.09 7.77
C ASP A 609 -1.81 -5.00 6.62
N LEU A 610 -0.50 -5.16 6.42
CA LEU A 610 0.04 -6.06 5.40
C LEU A 610 -0.26 -7.53 5.73
N VAL A 611 -0.21 -7.87 7.02
CA VAL A 611 -0.43 -9.22 7.52
C VAL A 611 -1.65 -9.24 8.45
N ASP A 612 -2.69 -9.96 8.04
CA ASP A 612 -3.84 -10.26 8.89
C ASP A 612 -3.53 -11.53 9.71
N ILE A 613 -3.50 -11.40 11.04
CA ILE A 613 -3.36 -12.53 11.96
C ILE A 613 -4.69 -12.78 12.66
N ARG A 614 -5.20 -14.00 12.57
CA ARG A 614 -6.38 -14.47 13.29
C ARG A 614 -6.09 -15.72 14.10
N LEU A 615 -6.87 -15.91 15.16
CA LEU A 615 -6.82 -17.12 15.97
C LEU A 615 -8.14 -17.89 15.81
N THR A 616 -8.05 -19.16 15.44
CA THR A 616 -9.17 -20.07 15.19
C THR A 616 -9.08 -21.30 16.10
N SER A 617 -10.16 -22.07 16.24
CA SER A 617 -10.12 -23.36 16.94
C SER A 617 -11.13 -24.36 16.39
N GLU A 618 -10.71 -25.61 16.21
CA GLU A 618 -11.59 -26.71 15.84
C GLU A 618 -12.33 -27.33 17.04
N THR A 619 -11.87 -27.06 18.28
CA THR A 619 -12.36 -27.71 19.50
C THR A 619 -13.04 -26.76 20.48
N ASP A 620 -12.65 -25.48 20.50
CA ASP A 620 -13.25 -24.48 21.39
C ASP A 620 -14.52 -23.86 20.74
N GLU A 621 -15.70 -24.33 21.18
CA GLU A 621 -16.99 -23.86 20.68
C GLU A 621 -17.23 -22.36 20.91
N PHE A 622 -16.59 -21.76 21.91
CA PHE A 622 -16.69 -20.32 22.14
C PHE A 622 -15.90 -19.55 21.09
N VAL A 623 -14.67 -19.98 20.78
CA VAL A 623 -13.85 -19.39 19.71
C VAL A 623 -14.58 -19.49 18.37
N GLN A 624 -15.18 -20.64 18.05
CA GLN A 624 -15.96 -20.84 16.82
C GLN A 624 -17.12 -19.85 16.65
N LYS A 625 -17.69 -19.36 17.76
CA LYS A 625 -18.75 -18.34 17.72
C LYS A 625 -18.21 -16.93 17.52
N LEU A 626 -16.93 -16.68 17.81
CA LEU A 626 -16.26 -15.39 17.67
C LEU A 626 -15.47 -15.25 16.36
N THR A 627 -15.32 -16.33 15.59
CA THR A 627 -14.59 -16.34 14.31
C THR A 627 -15.54 -16.16 13.12
N ASP A 628 -15.01 -15.64 12.01
CA ASP A 628 -15.67 -15.55 10.69
C ASP A 628 -16.94 -14.67 10.60
N TRP A 629 -17.04 -13.62 11.42
CA TRP A 629 -18.08 -12.60 11.25
C TRP A 629 -17.88 -11.77 9.97
N GLN A 630 -18.97 -11.47 9.26
CA GLN A 630 -18.99 -10.55 8.11
C GLN A 630 -18.84 -9.09 8.56
N SER A 631 -19.26 -8.77 9.79
CA SER A 631 -19.17 -7.42 10.35
C SER A 631 -17.74 -6.98 10.62
N LYS A 632 -17.32 -5.85 10.04
CA LYS A 632 -15.96 -5.31 10.12
C LYS A 632 -15.81 -4.14 11.11
N TRP A 633 -16.68 -4.07 12.11
CA TRP A 633 -16.81 -2.90 12.99
C TRP A 633 -15.55 -2.66 13.81
N ARG A 634 -15.02 -1.43 13.78
CA ARG A 634 -13.92 -1.00 14.65
C ARG A 634 -14.46 -0.41 15.94
N LEU A 635 -14.28 -1.15 17.03
CA LEU A 635 -14.73 -0.77 18.36
C LEU A 635 -13.63 0.03 19.06
N SER A 636 -13.95 1.21 19.58
CA SER A 636 -13.07 2.01 20.43
C SER A 636 -13.89 2.69 21.52
N PHE A 637 -13.24 3.23 22.55
CA PHE A 637 -13.92 3.92 23.63
C PHE A 637 -13.87 5.44 23.44
N GLY A 638 -15.03 6.09 23.54
CA GLY A 638 -15.13 7.54 23.31
C GLY A 638 -14.59 8.37 24.47
N THR A 639 -13.96 9.51 24.15
CA THR A 639 -13.50 10.53 25.12
C THR A 639 -14.66 11.38 25.65
N TYR A 640 -15.70 10.74 26.18
CA TYR A 640 -16.87 11.40 26.74
C TYR A 640 -16.78 11.58 28.26
N SER A 641 -17.45 12.63 28.75
CA SER A 641 -17.59 12.97 30.16
C SER A 641 -18.81 13.86 30.36
N GLN A 642 -19.15 14.21 31.60
CA GLN A 642 -20.24 15.14 31.90
C GLN A 642 -20.09 16.50 31.19
N ALA A 643 -18.87 16.91 30.83
CA ALA A 643 -18.64 18.12 30.03
C ALA A 643 -19.26 18.04 28.63
N ASN A 644 -19.53 16.82 28.14
CA ASN A 644 -20.16 16.54 26.86
C ASN A 644 -21.69 16.39 26.96
N GLY A 645 -22.31 16.67 28.13
CA GLY A 645 -23.75 16.55 28.36
C GLY A 645 -24.11 15.28 29.14
N HIS A 646 -25.02 14.47 28.60
CA HIS A 646 -25.53 13.25 29.25
C HIS A 646 -24.58 12.05 29.09
N TRP A 647 -23.31 12.26 29.41
CA TRP A 647 -22.25 11.27 29.27
C TRP A 647 -21.44 11.12 30.56
N GLU A 648 -20.85 9.94 30.72
CA GLU A 648 -19.90 9.64 31.79
C GLU A 648 -18.60 9.08 31.20
N LYS A 649 -17.52 9.14 31.99
CA LYS A 649 -16.22 8.58 31.59
C LYS A 649 -16.30 7.05 31.59
N ILE A 650 -15.72 6.39 30.61
CA ILE A 650 -15.65 4.92 30.66
C ILE A 650 -14.70 4.45 31.77
N THR A 651 -15.07 3.38 32.48
CA THR A 651 -14.21 2.69 33.46
C THR A 651 -13.90 1.28 32.96
N PRO A 652 -12.87 0.59 33.51
CA PRO A 652 -12.50 -0.76 33.08
C PRO A 652 -13.67 -1.75 33.12
N ALA A 653 -14.50 -1.72 34.16
CA ALA A 653 -15.67 -2.59 34.27
C ALA A 653 -16.68 -2.40 33.12
N TYR A 654 -16.97 -1.15 32.72
CA TYR A 654 -17.83 -0.86 31.58
C TYR A 654 -17.17 -1.22 30.24
N ALA A 655 -15.85 -1.03 30.11
CA ALA A 655 -15.11 -1.37 28.91
C ALA A 655 -15.14 -2.88 28.61
N ARG A 656 -14.88 -3.72 29.63
CA ARG A 656 -14.96 -5.19 29.52
C ARG A 656 -16.38 -5.64 29.17
N GLU A 657 -17.39 -5.06 29.83
CA GLU A 657 -18.79 -5.40 29.57
C GLU A 657 -19.25 -4.98 28.18
N TRP A 658 -18.72 -3.88 27.65
CA TRP A 658 -18.96 -3.47 26.27
C TRP A 658 -18.47 -4.49 25.26
N MET A 659 -17.29 -5.09 25.48
CA MET A 659 -16.78 -6.14 24.59
C MET A 659 -17.71 -7.35 24.57
N ILE A 660 -18.27 -7.72 25.72
CA ILE A 660 -19.28 -8.78 25.82
C ILE A 660 -20.56 -8.43 25.05
N ILE A 661 -21.10 -7.23 25.27
CA ILE A 661 -22.32 -6.75 24.60
C ILE A 661 -22.14 -6.72 23.09
N MET A 662 -21.02 -6.15 22.61
CA MET A 662 -20.77 -6.01 21.18
C MET A 662 -20.49 -7.34 20.50
N ALA A 663 -19.82 -8.27 21.16
CA ALA A 663 -19.64 -9.63 20.64
C ALA A 663 -20.97 -10.38 20.49
N ASN A 664 -21.83 -10.33 21.52
CA ASN A 664 -23.16 -10.93 21.43
C ASN A 664 -24.04 -10.24 20.37
N TYR A 665 -23.94 -8.91 20.24
CA TYR A 665 -24.69 -8.15 19.24
C TYR A 665 -24.21 -8.47 17.82
N ALA A 666 -22.89 -8.55 17.61
CA ALA A 666 -22.31 -8.97 16.34
C ALA A 666 -22.74 -10.39 15.97
N TYR A 667 -22.70 -11.33 16.91
CA TYR A 667 -23.20 -12.69 16.70
C TYR A 667 -24.66 -12.72 16.25
N VAL A 668 -25.52 -11.90 16.88
CA VAL A 668 -26.92 -11.76 16.44
C VAL A 668 -27.00 -11.20 15.02
N MET A 669 -26.29 -10.12 14.71
CA MET A 669 -26.35 -9.47 13.38
C MET A 669 -25.80 -10.35 12.26
N ASN A 670 -24.82 -11.21 12.56
CA ASN A 670 -24.22 -12.16 11.60
C ASN A 670 -24.98 -13.49 11.53
N SER A 671 -26.03 -13.67 12.32
CA SER A 671 -26.75 -14.95 12.35
C SER A 671 -27.63 -15.16 11.10
N PRO A 672 -27.79 -16.41 10.65
CA PRO A 672 -28.75 -16.75 9.61
C PRO A 672 -30.18 -16.32 9.96
N GLU A 673 -30.54 -16.31 11.24
CA GLU A 673 -31.85 -15.85 11.71
C GLU A 673 -32.05 -14.35 11.48
N PHE A 674 -31.03 -13.52 11.76
CA PHE A 674 -31.11 -12.09 11.48
C PHE A 674 -31.21 -11.83 9.98
N GLU A 675 -30.36 -12.44 9.17
CA GLU A 675 -30.38 -12.29 7.71
C GLU A 675 -31.75 -12.67 7.14
N HIS A 676 -32.28 -13.85 7.54
CA HIS A 676 -33.59 -14.31 7.09
C HIS A 676 -34.71 -13.35 7.48
N LEU A 677 -34.73 -12.89 8.74
CA LEU A 677 -35.74 -11.94 9.22
C LEU A 677 -35.59 -10.58 8.54
N TRP A 678 -34.37 -10.14 8.20
CA TRP A 678 -34.12 -8.86 7.54
C TRP A 678 -34.72 -8.86 6.13
N PHE A 679 -34.39 -9.87 5.33
CA PHE A 679 -34.89 -9.98 3.95
C PHE A 679 -36.36 -10.42 3.86
N ASN A 680 -36.95 -10.89 4.96
CA ASN A 680 -38.37 -11.23 5.07
C ASN A 680 -39.08 -10.37 6.13
N TYR A 681 -38.62 -9.13 6.35
CA TYR A 681 -39.08 -8.32 7.47
C TYR A 681 -40.60 -8.15 7.47
N LYS A 682 -41.20 -7.82 6.31
CA LYS A 682 -42.65 -7.65 6.21
C LYS A 682 -43.42 -8.89 6.65
N GLN A 683 -43.02 -10.07 6.21
CA GLN A 683 -43.71 -11.33 6.53
C GLN A 683 -43.46 -11.78 7.97
N SER A 684 -42.31 -11.42 8.54
CA SER A 684 -41.92 -11.80 9.89
C SER A 684 -42.35 -10.75 10.92
N ILE A 685 -41.46 -9.81 11.26
CA ILE A 685 -41.67 -8.82 12.32
C ILE A 685 -42.68 -7.75 11.91
N GLY A 686 -42.79 -7.46 10.60
CA GLY A 686 -43.81 -6.60 10.00
C GLY A 686 -45.22 -7.20 9.97
N GLN A 687 -45.38 -8.47 10.37
CA GLN A 687 -46.67 -9.19 10.51
C GLN A 687 -47.56 -9.16 9.26
N GLY A 688 -46.95 -9.20 8.08
CA GLY A 688 -47.57 -9.13 6.76
C GLY A 688 -48.06 -7.73 6.37
N GLN A 689 -47.93 -6.73 7.24
CA GLN A 689 -48.57 -5.42 7.08
C GLN A 689 -47.56 -4.30 6.81
N ASN A 690 -46.41 -4.31 7.47
CA ASN A 690 -45.47 -3.18 7.48
C ASN A 690 -44.11 -3.57 6.90
N GLU A 691 -43.56 -2.73 6.03
CA GLU A 691 -42.16 -2.81 5.62
C GLU A 691 -41.25 -2.15 6.68
N PHE A 692 -39.95 -2.40 6.60
CA PHE A 692 -38.95 -1.51 7.18
C PHE A 692 -38.98 -0.18 6.42
N PHE A 693 -38.72 0.95 7.09
CA PHE A 693 -38.77 2.26 6.45
C PHE A 693 -37.77 3.26 7.05
N GLY A 694 -37.36 4.24 6.24
CA GLY A 694 -36.46 5.34 6.63
C GLY A 694 -37.20 6.53 7.26
N ASP A 695 -36.54 7.69 7.31
CA ASP A 695 -37.03 8.89 8.00
C ASP A 695 -38.30 9.52 7.41
N ALA A 696 -38.68 9.17 6.17
CA ALA A 696 -39.96 9.62 5.61
C ALA A 696 -41.16 8.84 6.18
N GLY A 697 -40.92 7.84 7.02
CA GLY A 697 -41.94 6.98 7.61
C GLY A 697 -42.49 5.94 6.61
N PRO A 698 -43.60 5.27 6.93
CA PRO A 698 -44.14 4.16 6.14
C PRO A 698 -44.90 4.63 4.88
N VAL A 699 -44.27 5.46 4.05
CA VAL A 699 -44.80 6.00 2.80
C VAL A 699 -44.09 5.39 1.59
N ASN A 700 -44.75 5.40 0.42
CA ASN A 700 -44.10 4.98 -0.82
C ASN A 700 -43.33 6.16 -1.41
N GLY A 701 -42.00 6.08 -1.43
CA GLY A 701 -41.12 7.11 -1.99
C GLY A 701 -39.73 7.11 -1.35
N PRO A 702 -38.82 8.00 -1.79
CA PRO A 702 -37.47 8.11 -1.24
C PRO A 702 -37.48 8.31 0.28
N GLY A 703 -36.67 7.52 0.99
CA GLY A 703 -36.60 7.54 2.46
C GLY A 703 -37.81 6.92 3.17
N GLY A 704 -38.77 6.34 2.43
CA GLY A 704 -39.96 5.69 2.97
C GLY A 704 -39.80 4.18 3.16
N ASN A 705 -40.83 3.40 2.81
CA ASN A 705 -40.79 1.93 2.83
C ASN A 705 -39.67 1.38 1.96
N PHE A 706 -38.93 0.40 2.48
CA PHE A 706 -37.79 -0.19 1.82
C PHE A 706 -38.19 -1.06 0.62
N THR A 707 -37.42 -0.94 -0.44
CA THR A 707 -37.41 -1.84 -1.59
C THR A 707 -36.42 -2.98 -1.37
N THR A 708 -36.43 -4.00 -2.23
CA THR A 708 -35.44 -5.08 -2.20
C THR A 708 -34.00 -4.58 -2.28
N GLU A 709 -33.75 -3.54 -3.07
CA GLU A 709 -32.43 -2.92 -3.20
C GLU A 709 -32.01 -2.22 -1.90
N ASP A 710 -32.95 -1.55 -1.22
CA ASP A 710 -32.67 -0.91 0.08
C ASP A 710 -32.27 -1.94 1.14
N TYR A 711 -32.99 -3.08 1.24
CA TYR A 711 -32.61 -4.14 2.17
C TYR A 711 -31.20 -4.67 1.90
N GLN A 712 -30.81 -4.87 0.63
CA GLN A 712 -29.47 -5.34 0.27
C GLN A 712 -28.39 -4.31 0.62
N ASN A 713 -28.60 -3.05 0.23
CA ASN A 713 -27.65 -1.97 0.48
C ASN A 713 -27.45 -1.73 1.98
N ILE A 714 -28.53 -1.75 2.76
CA ILE A 714 -28.45 -1.54 4.21
C ILE A 714 -27.90 -2.77 4.93
N TYR A 715 -28.19 -3.99 4.48
CA TYR A 715 -27.55 -5.19 5.04
C TYR A 715 -26.03 -5.13 4.88
N GLN A 716 -25.55 -4.78 3.68
CA GLN A 716 -24.12 -4.57 3.46
C GLN A 716 -23.59 -3.43 4.31
N ALA A 717 -24.30 -2.31 4.41
CA ALA A 717 -23.89 -1.20 5.28
C ALA A 717 -23.83 -1.60 6.76
N PHE A 718 -24.68 -2.53 7.24
CA PHE A 718 -24.55 -3.07 8.59
C PHE A 718 -23.24 -3.83 8.75
N MET A 719 -22.86 -4.67 7.80
CA MET A 719 -21.62 -5.45 7.88
C MET A 719 -20.37 -4.57 7.71
N ASP A 720 -20.42 -3.63 6.78
CA ASP A 720 -19.33 -2.71 6.45
C ASP A 720 -19.31 -1.43 7.31
N ARG A 721 -20.12 -1.35 8.38
CA ARG A 721 -20.07 -0.20 9.29
C ARG A 721 -18.65 -0.08 9.86
N ASP A 722 -18.07 1.10 9.68
CA ASP A 722 -16.68 1.35 10.04
C ASP A 722 -16.49 1.49 11.57
N ARG A 723 -16.27 2.71 12.07
CA ARG A 723 -15.94 2.94 13.49
C ARG A 723 -17.18 3.07 14.37
N ILE A 724 -17.10 2.49 15.56
CA ILE A 724 -18.08 2.60 16.65
C ILE A 724 -17.35 3.00 17.94
N ARG A 725 -17.61 4.22 18.40
CA ARG A 725 -17.14 4.80 19.66
C ARG A 725 -18.16 4.52 20.75
N LEU A 726 -17.78 3.60 21.62
CA LEU A 726 -18.56 3.11 22.73
C LEU A 726 -18.50 4.08 23.91
N GLY A 727 -19.62 4.29 24.60
CA GLY A 727 -19.69 5.22 25.72
C GLY A 727 -20.77 4.90 26.74
N ILE A 728 -20.82 5.69 27.81
CA ILE A 728 -21.80 5.54 28.89
C ILE A 728 -22.69 6.78 28.90
N SER A 729 -23.98 6.60 28.62
CA SER A 729 -24.96 7.67 28.69
C SER A 729 -25.67 7.73 30.05
N THR A 730 -26.34 8.85 30.29
CA THR A 730 -27.16 9.08 31.51
C THR A 730 -28.53 9.67 31.19
N ILE A 731 -29.08 9.36 30.02
CA ILE A 731 -30.30 10.00 29.50
C ILE A 731 -31.58 9.18 29.74
N GLY A 732 -31.46 7.94 30.22
CA GLY A 732 -32.57 7.03 30.48
C GLY A 732 -32.69 5.88 29.48
N GLY A 733 -31.72 5.70 28.59
CA GLY A 733 -31.72 4.64 27.57
C GLY A 733 -30.37 4.51 26.89
N GLY A 734 -30.10 5.39 25.94
CA GLY A 734 -28.86 5.45 25.19
C GLY A 734 -28.70 6.74 24.39
N LEU A 735 -27.54 6.88 23.74
CA LEU A 735 -27.22 7.96 22.80
C LEU A 735 -26.40 7.38 21.64
N GLY A 736 -26.99 7.38 20.44
CA GLY A 736 -26.34 6.94 19.21
C GLY A 736 -26.35 7.99 18.10
N GLY A 737 -25.56 7.74 17.05
CA GLY A 737 -25.54 8.56 15.83
C GLY A 737 -24.14 8.71 15.24
N GLY A 738 -24.04 8.66 13.91
CA GLY A 738 -22.75 8.61 13.23
C GLY A 738 -21.91 7.43 13.73
N ASP A 739 -20.72 7.70 14.25
CA ASP A 739 -19.83 6.69 14.84
C ASP A 739 -20.06 6.49 16.34
N VAL A 740 -21.07 7.09 16.98
CA VAL A 740 -21.29 7.02 18.44
C VAL A 740 -22.30 5.93 18.81
N LEU A 741 -22.02 5.19 19.88
CA LEU A 741 -22.92 4.23 20.51
C LEU A 741 -22.75 4.24 22.04
N GLY A 742 -23.67 4.90 22.74
CA GLY A 742 -23.71 4.97 24.20
C GLY A 742 -24.97 4.35 24.78
N ILE A 743 -24.86 3.68 25.93
CA ILE A 743 -26.01 3.14 26.66
C ILE A 743 -25.92 3.45 28.16
N ASP A 744 -27.08 3.47 28.81
CA ASP A 744 -27.18 3.70 30.25
C ASP A 744 -26.75 2.46 31.05
N THR A 745 -26.28 2.69 32.29
CA THR A 745 -25.70 1.65 33.17
C THR A 745 -26.55 0.38 33.34
N TRP A 746 -27.88 0.49 33.30
CA TRP A 746 -28.74 -0.67 33.53
C TRP A 746 -28.69 -1.69 32.38
N ASN A 747 -28.30 -1.27 31.17
CA ASN A 747 -28.14 -2.16 30.03
C ASN A 747 -26.99 -3.16 30.25
N TYR A 748 -25.92 -2.75 30.95
CA TYR A 748 -24.69 -3.52 31.17
C TYR A 748 -24.86 -4.77 32.03
N TYR A 749 -25.93 -4.89 32.80
CA TYR A 749 -26.23 -6.11 33.57
C TYR A 749 -27.55 -6.77 33.20
N SER A 750 -28.37 -6.14 32.36
CA SER A 750 -29.68 -6.66 31.98
C SER A 750 -29.69 -7.42 30.65
N HIS A 751 -28.66 -7.21 29.81
CA HIS A 751 -28.55 -7.82 28.48
C HIS A 751 -28.50 -9.36 28.53
N TYR A 752 -27.90 -9.97 29.56
CA TYR A 752 -27.94 -11.42 29.80
C TYR A 752 -29.34 -12.00 30.06
N TYR A 753 -30.35 -11.15 30.29
CA TYR A 753 -31.64 -11.56 30.83
C TYR A 753 -32.80 -11.26 29.89
N ASN A 754 -33.55 -10.17 30.13
CA ASN A 754 -34.79 -9.87 29.43
C ASN A 754 -34.87 -8.43 28.89
N SER A 755 -33.81 -7.64 29.05
CA SER A 755 -33.81 -6.22 28.68
C SER A 755 -32.44 -5.81 28.16
N GLY A 756 -32.31 -4.57 27.71
CA GLY A 756 -31.02 -3.94 27.44
C GLY A 756 -30.57 -4.01 25.98
N ILE A 757 -30.46 -5.21 25.40
CA ILE A 757 -29.89 -5.36 24.04
C ILE A 757 -30.72 -4.65 22.95
N GLY A 758 -32.04 -4.52 23.13
CA GLY A 758 -32.87 -3.76 22.20
C GLY A 758 -32.47 -2.29 22.09
N ILE A 759 -31.99 -1.69 23.19
CA ILE A 759 -31.49 -0.30 23.18
C ILE A 759 -30.18 -0.24 22.40
N VAL A 760 -29.30 -1.22 22.52
CA VAL A 760 -28.11 -1.30 21.65
C VAL A 760 -28.52 -1.29 20.19
N GLY A 761 -29.55 -2.06 19.81
CA GLY A 761 -30.09 -2.04 18.45
C GLY A 761 -30.71 -0.70 18.02
N HIS A 762 -31.39 -0.01 18.93
CA HIS A 762 -31.94 1.34 18.71
C HIS A 762 -30.83 2.36 18.43
N GLU A 763 -29.86 2.44 19.33
CA GLU A 763 -28.77 3.41 19.25
C GLU A 763 -27.81 3.09 18.09
N PHE A 764 -27.62 1.82 17.79
CA PHE A 764 -26.89 1.40 16.59
C PHE A 764 -27.61 1.90 15.32
N GLY A 765 -28.94 1.83 15.28
CA GLY A 765 -29.77 2.31 14.17
C GLY A 765 -29.64 3.81 13.88
N HIS A 766 -29.28 4.63 14.87
CA HIS A 766 -29.10 6.07 14.68
C HIS A 766 -28.02 6.47 13.68
N HIS A 767 -27.19 5.53 13.23
CA HIS A 767 -26.28 5.75 12.12
C HIS A 767 -27.02 6.04 10.80
N TRP A 768 -28.17 5.41 10.56
CA TRP A 768 -28.91 5.53 9.29
C TRP A 768 -30.21 6.34 9.38
N GLY A 769 -30.76 6.53 10.58
CA GLY A 769 -32.05 7.20 10.72
C GLY A 769 -32.34 7.77 12.10
N SER A 770 -33.51 8.38 12.21
CA SER A 770 -34.02 9.01 13.41
C SER A 770 -35.07 8.16 14.12
N HIS A 771 -35.63 8.67 15.22
CA HIS A 771 -36.74 8.05 15.94
C HIS A 771 -38.01 7.84 15.09
N ASP A 772 -38.13 8.59 14.00
CA ASP A 772 -39.26 8.50 13.07
C ASP A 772 -39.10 7.35 12.05
N SER A 773 -37.91 6.75 11.97
CA SER A 773 -37.60 5.62 11.07
C SER A 773 -37.66 4.27 11.80
N SER A 774 -37.69 3.16 11.04
CA SER A 774 -37.57 1.82 11.62
C SER A 774 -36.17 1.50 12.18
N PHE A 775 -35.16 2.34 11.94
CA PHE A 775 -33.82 2.13 12.49
C PHE A 775 -33.75 2.35 14.01
N ALA A 776 -34.36 3.42 14.50
CA ALA A 776 -34.29 3.83 15.91
C ALA A 776 -35.69 4.05 16.49
N ASN A 777 -36.64 3.17 16.20
CA ASN A 777 -37.98 3.22 16.79
C ASN A 777 -38.11 2.23 17.94
N GLU A 778 -38.64 2.70 19.08
CA GLU A 778 -38.81 1.87 20.27
C GLU A 778 -39.76 0.67 20.10
N SER A 779 -40.71 0.76 19.17
CA SER A 779 -41.84 -0.18 19.07
C SER A 779 -41.73 -1.20 17.93
N ARG A 780 -40.82 -1.00 16.98
CA ARG A 780 -40.69 -1.80 15.74
C ARG A 780 -39.29 -1.65 15.14
N GLY A 781 -39.00 -2.38 14.08
CA GLY A 781 -37.74 -2.22 13.35
C GLY A 781 -36.55 -2.82 14.11
N LEU A 782 -35.38 -2.17 14.04
CA LEU A 782 -34.11 -2.77 14.42
C LEU A 782 -34.02 -3.10 15.93
N GLN A 783 -34.49 -2.20 16.80
CA GLN A 783 -34.58 -2.45 18.25
C GLN A 783 -35.38 -3.71 18.55
N ARG A 784 -36.59 -3.83 17.98
CA ARG A 784 -37.46 -4.95 18.26
C ARG A 784 -36.89 -6.27 17.73
N MET A 785 -36.33 -6.21 16.52
CA MET A 785 -35.75 -7.36 15.83
C MET A 785 -34.57 -7.95 16.59
N THR A 786 -33.57 -7.11 16.88
CA THR A 786 -32.36 -7.54 17.58
C THR A 786 -32.68 -8.01 19.00
N HIS A 787 -33.59 -7.34 19.71
CA HIS A 787 -34.05 -7.77 21.02
C HIS A 787 -34.68 -9.16 20.99
N ASP A 788 -35.63 -9.41 20.09
CA ASP A 788 -36.35 -10.68 20.08
C ASP A 788 -35.48 -11.85 19.58
N ILE A 789 -34.56 -11.62 18.64
CA ILE A 789 -33.56 -12.64 18.24
C ILE A 789 -32.63 -12.96 19.40
N HIS A 790 -32.05 -11.94 20.03
CA HIS A 790 -31.13 -12.14 21.15
C HIS A 790 -31.80 -12.89 22.31
N GLN A 791 -33.05 -12.58 22.62
CA GLN A 791 -33.83 -13.28 23.65
C GLN A 791 -34.14 -14.73 23.30
N MET A 792 -34.40 -15.03 22.03
CA MET A 792 -34.50 -16.40 21.53
C MET A 792 -33.17 -17.14 21.76
N MET A 793 -32.04 -16.50 21.41
CA MET A 793 -30.71 -17.09 21.52
C MET A 793 -30.24 -17.28 22.98
N ILE A 794 -30.63 -16.40 23.90
CA ILE A 794 -30.46 -16.64 25.34
C ILE A 794 -31.18 -17.91 25.75
N ARG A 795 -32.45 -18.07 25.37
CA ARG A 795 -33.24 -19.27 25.73
C ARG A 795 -32.65 -20.55 25.14
N GLN A 796 -32.12 -20.47 23.93
CA GLN A 796 -31.46 -21.58 23.24
C GLN A 796 -30.04 -21.85 23.73
N GLN A 797 -29.48 -20.97 24.57
CA GLN A 797 -28.11 -21.05 25.09
C GLN A 797 -27.04 -21.04 23.99
N VAL A 798 -27.26 -20.26 22.93
CA VAL A 798 -26.37 -20.24 21.76
C VAL A 798 -25.49 -18.99 21.65
N LEU A 799 -25.77 -17.92 22.39
CA LEU A 799 -24.92 -16.72 22.37
C LEU A 799 -23.48 -17.04 22.83
N PRO A 800 -22.47 -16.27 22.38
CA PRO A 800 -21.09 -16.39 22.86
C PRO A 800 -20.99 -16.22 24.38
N TYR A 801 -21.61 -15.17 24.92
CA TYR A 801 -21.56 -14.84 26.35
C TYR A 801 -22.95 -14.88 26.99
N LEU A 802 -23.14 -15.81 27.92
CA LEU A 802 -24.41 -15.99 28.64
C LEU A 802 -24.27 -15.89 30.16
N ASP A 803 -23.04 -15.97 30.67
CA ASP A 803 -22.75 -15.97 32.10
C ASP A 803 -22.39 -14.56 32.57
N ASP A 804 -23.24 -14.00 33.43
CA ASP A 804 -23.04 -12.65 33.99
C ASP A 804 -21.93 -12.61 35.07
N GLU A 805 -21.29 -13.75 35.37
CA GLU A 805 -20.11 -13.86 36.21
C GLU A 805 -18.79 -13.61 35.46
N ILE A 806 -18.78 -13.63 34.12
CA ILE A 806 -17.55 -13.48 33.32
C ILE A 806 -16.84 -12.16 33.64
N ASN A 807 -17.56 -11.04 33.57
CA ASN A 807 -17.07 -9.74 34.04
C ASN A 807 -17.63 -9.36 35.42
N ALA A 808 -18.65 -10.10 35.90
CA ALA A 808 -19.30 -9.87 37.18
C ALA A 808 -19.72 -8.41 37.41
N PHE A 809 -20.14 -7.70 36.35
CA PHE A 809 -20.38 -6.25 36.37
C PHE A 809 -21.34 -5.82 37.49
N TYR A 810 -22.31 -6.67 37.82
CA TYR A 810 -23.27 -6.38 38.88
C TYR A 810 -22.66 -6.38 40.30
N LYS A 811 -21.46 -6.92 40.47
CA LYS A 811 -20.67 -6.93 41.71
C LYS A 811 -19.64 -5.81 41.76
N THR A 812 -19.48 -5.04 40.69
CA THR A 812 -18.52 -3.93 40.62
C THR A 812 -18.74 -2.95 41.80
N PRO A 813 -17.66 -2.46 42.44
CA PRO A 813 -17.78 -1.48 43.51
C PRO A 813 -18.57 -0.23 43.10
N ARG A 814 -19.29 0.39 44.04
CA ARG A 814 -20.19 1.52 43.72
C ARG A 814 -19.42 2.73 43.19
N GLU A 815 -18.19 2.91 43.62
CA GLU A 815 -17.24 3.93 43.20
C GLU A 815 -16.80 3.81 41.73
N GLU A 816 -16.92 2.62 41.14
CA GLU A 816 -16.59 2.35 39.74
C GLU A 816 -17.82 2.31 38.82
N MET A 817 -19.01 2.54 39.38
CA MET A 817 -20.30 2.57 38.67
C MET A 817 -20.99 3.93 38.80
N TYR A 818 -21.62 4.39 37.72
CA TYR A 818 -22.40 5.64 37.73
C TYR A 818 -23.78 5.44 38.37
N ASN A 819 -24.44 4.33 38.11
CA ASN A 819 -25.72 3.96 38.74
C ASN A 819 -25.65 2.59 39.45
N GLY A 820 -26.53 2.41 40.43
CA GLY A 820 -26.65 1.12 41.12
C GLY A 820 -27.30 0.05 40.25
N VAL A 821 -27.19 -1.20 40.69
CA VAL A 821 -27.81 -2.36 40.04
C VAL A 821 -29.22 -2.56 40.58
N ASP A 822 -30.23 -2.59 39.70
CA ASP A 822 -31.57 -3.05 40.05
C ASP A 822 -31.71 -4.53 39.70
N HIS A 823 -31.75 -5.36 40.76
CA HIS A 823 -31.88 -6.82 40.66
C HIS A 823 -33.18 -7.28 39.97
N ASN A 824 -34.19 -6.42 39.79
CA ASN A 824 -35.38 -6.77 39.03
C ASN A 824 -35.10 -6.99 37.54
N PHE A 825 -34.07 -6.35 36.97
CA PHE A 825 -33.67 -6.56 35.58
C PHE A 825 -32.80 -7.79 35.37
N ARG A 826 -32.24 -8.36 36.45
CA ARG A 826 -31.49 -9.64 36.46
C ARG A 826 -32.44 -10.83 36.63
N ARG A 827 -33.50 -10.86 35.84
CA ARG A 827 -34.51 -11.92 35.84
C ARG A 827 -34.74 -12.42 34.42
N PRO A 828 -34.55 -13.72 34.15
CA PRO A 828 -34.83 -14.28 32.85
C PRO A 828 -36.28 -14.03 32.42
N ARG A 829 -36.51 -13.94 31.10
CA ARG A 829 -37.87 -13.91 30.55
C ARG A 829 -38.60 -15.20 30.95
N PRO A 830 -39.84 -15.12 31.48
CA PRO A 830 -40.61 -16.32 31.80
C PRO A 830 -40.81 -17.23 30.58
N GLU A 831 -40.73 -18.55 30.75
CA GLU A 831 -40.90 -19.51 29.65
C GLU A 831 -42.22 -19.32 28.89
N SER A 832 -43.29 -18.95 29.60
CA SER A 832 -44.61 -18.69 29.02
C SER A 832 -44.69 -17.44 28.14
N ASN A 833 -43.69 -16.56 28.21
CA ASN A 833 -43.61 -15.34 27.43
C ASN A 833 -42.75 -15.57 26.19
N ILE A 834 -43.34 -16.13 25.13
CA ILE A 834 -42.69 -16.37 23.85
C ILE A 834 -42.83 -15.11 22.97
N ASN A 835 -41.74 -14.67 22.38
CA ASN A 835 -41.67 -13.43 21.60
C ASN A 835 -42.14 -13.61 20.14
N ILE A 836 -42.09 -12.54 19.33
CA ILE A 836 -42.59 -12.59 17.94
C ILE A 836 -41.71 -13.48 17.05
N VAL A 837 -40.39 -13.41 17.22
CA VAL A 837 -39.40 -14.16 16.43
C VAL A 837 -39.49 -15.65 16.74
N GLU A 838 -39.56 -16.01 18.02
CA GLU A 838 -39.74 -17.40 18.46
C GLU A 838 -41.02 -18.02 17.88
N ARG A 839 -42.14 -17.29 17.89
CA ARG A 839 -43.38 -17.74 17.25
C ARG A 839 -43.24 -17.87 15.73
N TYR A 840 -42.60 -16.89 15.10
CA TYR A 840 -42.39 -16.90 13.66
C TYR A 840 -41.59 -18.13 13.22
N PHE A 841 -40.47 -18.44 13.88
CA PHE A 841 -39.66 -19.61 13.54
C PHE A 841 -40.30 -20.95 13.95
N ALA A 842 -41.16 -20.97 14.97
CA ALA A 842 -41.98 -22.15 15.27
C ALA A 842 -42.97 -22.47 14.13
N GLU A 843 -43.47 -21.46 13.44
CA GLU A 843 -44.37 -21.60 12.29
C GLU A 843 -43.63 -21.74 10.95
N ASN A 844 -42.41 -21.18 10.86
CA ASN A 844 -41.58 -21.11 9.65
C ASN A 844 -40.16 -21.62 9.97
N PRO A 845 -39.98 -22.93 10.23
CA PRO A 845 -38.68 -23.48 10.58
C PRO A 845 -37.68 -23.31 9.43
N MET A 846 -36.48 -22.82 9.76
CA MET A 846 -35.34 -22.76 8.85
C MET A 846 -34.86 -24.19 8.55
N TRP A 847 -34.60 -24.52 7.27
CA TRP A 847 -34.25 -25.88 6.82
C TRP A 847 -32.83 -26.34 7.21
N GLN A 848 -32.16 -25.63 8.12
CA GLN A 848 -30.91 -26.06 8.74
C GLN A 848 -31.14 -26.29 10.23
N SER A 849 -31.34 -27.57 10.58
CA SER A 849 -31.02 -28.21 11.85
C SER A 849 -31.18 -27.41 13.15
N TYR A 850 -32.38 -27.50 13.76
CA TYR A 850 -32.49 -27.61 15.23
C TYR A 850 -32.15 -29.05 15.66
N SER A 851 -30.97 -29.52 15.28
CA SER A 851 -30.37 -30.78 15.72
C SER A 851 -28.86 -30.59 15.86
N ARG A 852 -28.45 -30.11 17.03
CA ARG A 852 -27.25 -30.59 17.70
C ARG A 852 -27.71 -31.22 19.00
#